data_AF-A0A3M7G8U2-F1
#
_entry.id   AF-A0A3M7G8U2-F1
#
_cell.length_a   1.000
_cell.length_b   1.000
_cell.length_c   1.000
_cell.angle_alpha   90.00
_cell.angle_beta   90.00
_cell.angle_gamma   90.00
#
_symmetry.space_group_name_H-M   'P 1'
#
loop_
_entity.id
_entity.type
_entity.pdbx_description
1 polymer ?
#
loop_
_entity_poly.entity_id
_entity_poly.type
_entity_poly.pdbx_seq_one_letter_code
_entity_poly.pdbx_strand_id
1 'polypeptide(L)'
;MVDVAPPQTVFQSPLDEFPTYLSVSQTQGSPLCGNIEGWGPLSPFRWDFTPCFLDVWSAIVSAWGIVGGAGAIWYLMKKCAPAPVKKDWHFYAKLTVLGTLMVVVALQAALQIERFAGVWYRDFRFWSTVLYLVSLGVVFGVQYVEHWRSRVPNGIVLVYWLTLLMVDGVKLRSLVSQQLHLSHVPYFAVFTTSVGLALLEFVLEWLVPKRLSAYEALGDEDECPLNYATFFSRLTFGWMTPMMRYGYKEFLTQEDLWNLRKCDTTGSTFMDFDDAWKLELQKKKPSLWIALFRSFGLPYLSGAIIKSGSDILAFVQPQLLRYLIAFVDSYRPFREPQPPVKGAAIALAMFAVSVGQTACLHQYFQRAFETGMRVKSALTASIYQKSMRLSSEGRAAKSTGDIVNYMAVDTQRLQDLAQYGQMLWSAPFQITLCLVSLYQLVGISMLAGLGAMLAMIPINGFIARISKTLQKRQMKNKDARTRLMTEILNNMKSIKLYAWTTAFMNKLNFIRNDQELHTLRKIGAVTAIANFTWSTTPFFVSCSTFAVFVATSHAPLTTEIVFPALTLFNLLTFPLAVLPMVITAIIEASVAVNRLTDYFTAPELQPDAVLRSEPVGTGEESVRIRDATFTWNKDGDRNVLQDINFSAHKGELSCILGRVGAGKSSFLETMLGDLYKIRGEVVMRGTSAYVAQSPWVMNASVRENVVFGYKWDPQFYDRTIKACALIEDFASLPDGDQTEVGERGISLSGGQKARLTLARAVYARADIYLLDDVLSAVDQHVGRHIIDNVLGPKGLLQGKTRILATNSIPVLMEAHYICLLRDGRIIERGTYEQLMAMKGEIANLIKSMASDEGQSESEEASKGSQSSPGSESETVYGEDDPDDAEERAEAQEGLTQLAPIKAHGRGPVRQGSEMTLRRASTASFRGPRGKITDEEEGKGKKSGQSKEFTEQGKVKRDVYFEYARESNLAAVAIYLLMLVGAQTAQVGGSVWLKQWSEVNSKYGSNPNVGKYIGIYFAFGIGGAALVVLQTLILWIFCSIEVSS
;
A
#
# COMPACT_ATOMS: atom_id res chain seq x y z
N MET A 1 59.72 -35.18 51.96
CA MET A 1 58.93 -34.02 52.38
C MET A 1 58.41 -33.31 51.14
N VAL A 2 57.22 -33.70 50.69
CA VAL A 2 56.39 -32.97 49.73
C VAL A 2 54.98 -33.17 50.27
N ASP A 3 54.46 -32.15 50.94
CA ASP A 3 53.14 -32.18 51.53
C ASP A 3 52.08 -32.19 50.43
N VAL A 4 51.31 -33.27 50.42
CA VAL A 4 50.16 -33.50 49.56
C VAL A 4 48.99 -32.75 50.17
N ALA A 5 48.50 -31.72 49.48
CA ALA A 5 47.24 -31.06 49.84
C ALA A 5 46.06 -32.05 49.64
N PRO A 6 45.11 -32.14 50.58
CA PRO A 6 43.99 -33.08 50.47
C PRO A 6 42.91 -32.56 49.51
N PRO A 7 42.08 -33.47 48.94
CA PRO A 7 41.07 -33.13 47.94
C PRO A 7 39.87 -32.43 48.59
N GLN A 8 39.40 -31.34 47.98
CA GLN A 8 38.15 -30.69 48.38
C GLN A 8 36.96 -31.59 48.04
N THR A 9 36.36 -32.14 49.09
CA THR A 9 35.15 -32.96 49.04
C THR A 9 33.89 -32.12 49.18
N VAL A 10 32.83 -32.67 48.62
CA VAL A 10 31.49 -32.15 48.43
C VAL A 10 30.63 -32.33 49.69
N PHE A 11 29.69 -31.38 49.92
CA PHE A 11 28.60 -31.36 50.93
C PHE A 11 28.96 -31.36 52.43
N GLN A 12 29.00 -30.17 53.03
CA GLN A 12 28.62 -29.94 54.44
C GLN A 12 27.78 -28.65 54.55
N SER A 13 26.75 -28.66 55.40
CA SER A 13 25.97 -27.49 55.84
C SER A 13 25.36 -27.79 57.21
N PRO A 14 24.91 -26.81 58.03
CA PRO A 14 24.99 -25.35 57.86
C PRO A 14 25.32 -24.59 59.18
N LEU A 15 25.35 -23.25 59.06
CA LEU A 15 25.27 -22.21 60.11
C LEU A 15 26.63 -21.54 60.45
N ASP A 16 26.73 -20.28 60.00
CA ASP A 16 27.61 -19.19 60.47
C ASP A 16 28.88 -18.77 59.72
N GLU A 17 29.36 -19.45 58.67
CA GLU A 17 30.62 -18.98 58.03
C GLU A 17 30.46 -18.03 56.83
N PHE A 18 29.28 -17.89 56.20
CA PHE A 18 29.12 -17.01 55.02
C PHE A 18 28.00 -15.98 55.16
N PRO A 19 28.24 -14.69 54.80
CA PRO A 19 27.22 -13.65 54.84
C PRO A 19 26.05 -13.98 53.90
N THR A 20 24.82 -13.95 54.39
CA THR A 20 23.60 -14.17 53.59
C THR A 20 23.00 -12.85 53.07
N TYR A 21 21.95 -12.89 52.25
CA TYR A 21 21.26 -11.69 51.75
C TYR A 21 20.73 -10.80 52.87
N LEU A 22 20.51 -11.32 54.08
CA LEU A 22 20.07 -10.53 55.24
C LEU A 22 21.19 -10.21 56.24
N SER A 23 22.45 -10.53 55.93
CA SER A 23 23.59 -10.14 56.77
C SER A 23 23.90 -8.65 56.63
N VAL A 24 24.30 -8.03 57.74
CA VAL A 24 24.71 -6.62 57.82
C VAL A 24 25.95 -6.52 58.71
N SER A 25 26.94 -5.74 58.27
CA SER A 25 28.11 -5.38 59.07
C SER A 25 27.95 -3.98 59.65
N GLN A 26 28.18 -3.84 60.95
CA GLN A 26 28.10 -2.55 61.66
C GLN A 26 29.42 -1.75 61.62
N THR A 27 30.54 -2.42 61.33
CA THR A 27 31.90 -1.87 61.48
C THR A 27 32.69 -1.76 60.17
N GLN A 28 32.37 -2.57 59.16
CA GLN A 28 32.98 -2.53 57.82
C GLN A 28 31.88 -2.51 56.74
N GLY A 29 31.73 -1.40 56.04
CA GLY A 29 30.79 -1.28 54.93
C GLY A 29 31.18 -0.15 53.98
N SER A 30 31.07 -0.43 52.68
CA SER A 30 31.15 0.60 51.64
C SER A 30 29.92 1.52 51.73
N PRO A 31 30.00 2.81 51.32
CA PRO A 31 28.87 3.71 51.45
C PRO A 31 27.62 3.13 50.75
N LEU A 32 26.48 3.19 51.42
CA LEU A 32 25.17 2.71 50.95
C LEU A 32 25.01 1.19 50.77
N CYS A 33 26.00 0.35 51.08
CA CYS A 33 25.85 -1.11 51.10
C CYS A 33 26.27 -1.68 52.46
N GLY A 34 25.29 -2.15 53.24
CA GLY A 34 25.51 -2.71 54.58
C GLY A 34 26.03 -4.15 54.59
N ASN A 35 26.14 -4.81 53.43
CA ASN A 35 26.63 -6.17 53.30
C ASN A 35 28.17 -6.22 53.15
N ILE A 36 28.80 -7.19 53.79
CA ILE A 36 30.26 -7.44 53.76
C ILE A 36 30.75 -7.75 52.33
N GLU A 37 29.87 -8.27 51.47
CA GLU A 37 30.15 -8.60 50.07
C GLU A 37 30.39 -7.36 49.17
N GLY A 38 29.97 -6.17 49.59
CA GLY A 38 30.17 -4.92 48.85
C GLY A 38 29.37 -4.78 47.55
N TRP A 39 29.78 -3.82 46.70
CA TRP A 39 29.08 -3.42 45.46
C TRP A 39 29.48 -4.21 44.20
N GLY A 40 30.44 -5.14 44.31
CA GLY A 40 30.90 -5.91 43.16
C GLY A 40 29.77 -6.73 42.52
N PRO A 41 29.78 -7.00 41.20
CA PRO A 41 28.73 -7.78 40.57
C PRO A 41 28.72 -9.24 41.05
N LEU A 42 29.88 -9.85 41.30
CA LEU A 42 30.01 -11.23 41.77
C LEU A 42 30.42 -11.24 43.24
N SER A 43 29.80 -12.13 44.02
CA SER A 43 30.16 -12.33 45.42
C SER A 43 31.57 -12.93 45.55
N PRO A 44 32.42 -12.40 46.46
CA PRO A 44 33.73 -12.98 46.73
C PRO A 44 33.66 -14.31 47.49
N PHE A 45 32.51 -14.65 48.10
CA PHE A 45 32.35 -15.83 48.96
C PHE A 45 31.53 -16.95 48.33
N ARG A 46 30.71 -16.66 47.32
CA ARG A 46 29.80 -17.64 46.70
C ARG A 46 29.60 -17.40 45.21
N TRP A 47 29.12 -18.43 44.51
CA TRP A 47 28.82 -18.37 43.07
C TRP A 47 27.47 -17.72 42.78
N ASP A 48 27.34 -16.45 43.14
CA ASP A 48 26.11 -15.67 42.99
C ASP A 48 26.40 -14.16 42.89
N PHE A 49 25.40 -13.37 42.50
CA PHE A 49 25.50 -11.91 42.52
C PHE A 49 25.54 -11.37 43.96
N THR A 50 26.20 -10.24 44.18
CA THR A 50 26.15 -9.60 45.51
C THR A 50 24.74 -9.09 45.82
N PRO A 51 24.30 -9.14 47.09
CA PRO A 51 22.98 -8.69 47.52
C PRO A 51 22.66 -7.23 47.13
N CYS A 52 23.63 -6.33 47.26
CA CYS A 52 23.45 -4.93 46.91
C CYS A 52 23.32 -4.74 45.38
N PHE A 53 24.07 -5.49 44.57
CA PHE A 53 23.97 -5.43 43.10
C PHE A 53 22.64 -5.99 42.57
N LEU A 54 22.11 -7.06 43.17
CA LEU A 54 20.78 -7.61 42.82
C LEU A 54 19.66 -6.58 43.02
N ASP A 55 19.73 -5.81 44.10
CA ASP A 55 18.73 -4.79 44.40
C ASP A 55 18.86 -3.53 43.54
N VAL A 56 20.00 -3.33 42.83
CA VAL A 56 20.12 -2.30 41.81
C VAL A 56 19.21 -2.61 40.62
N TRP A 57 19.14 -3.88 40.20
CA TRP A 57 18.24 -4.29 39.12
C TRP A 57 16.77 -4.07 39.51
N SER A 58 16.43 -4.42 40.74
CA SER A 58 15.09 -4.19 41.30
C SER A 58 14.76 -2.69 41.38
N ALA A 59 15.74 -1.86 41.75
CA ALA A 59 15.59 -0.41 41.80
C ALA A 59 15.42 0.21 40.41
N ILE A 60 16.13 -0.29 39.38
CA ILE A 60 15.97 0.16 37.99
C ILE A 60 14.56 -0.14 37.47
N VAL A 61 14.03 -1.34 37.73
CA VAL A 61 12.65 -1.70 37.36
C VAL A 61 11.64 -0.81 38.10
N SER A 62 11.87 -0.57 39.38
CA SER A 62 11.01 0.30 40.19
C SER A 62 11.03 1.76 39.70
N ALA A 63 12.20 2.27 39.32
CA ALA A 63 12.35 3.60 38.72
C ALA A 63 11.61 3.71 37.37
N TRP A 64 11.66 2.66 36.53
CA TRP A 64 10.86 2.58 35.31
C TRP A 64 9.35 2.62 35.60
N GLY A 65 8.88 1.88 36.61
CA GLY A 65 7.49 1.90 37.05
C GLY A 65 7.03 3.30 37.49
N ILE A 66 7.88 4.05 38.19
CA ILE A 66 7.57 5.41 38.67
C ILE A 66 7.57 6.41 37.50
N VAL A 67 8.68 6.52 36.77
CA VAL A 67 8.84 7.54 35.71
C VAL A 67 7.94 7.21 34.52
N GLY A 68 7.95 5.96 34.08
CA GLY A 68 7.10 5.48 33.01
C GLY A 68 5.63 5.53 33.40
N GLY A 69 5.28 5.10 34.61
CA GLY A 69 3.90 5.15 35.11
C GLY A 69 3.36 6.56 35.24
N ALA A 70 4.15 7.53 35.71
CA ALA A 70 3.78 8.94 35.74
C ALA A 70 3.53 9.48 34.31
N GLY A 71 4.40 9.14 33.36
CA GLY A 71 4.21 9.47 31.94
C GLY A 71 2.95 8.84 31.33
N ALA A 72 2.65 7.59 31.70
CA ALA A 72 1.44 6.88 31.29
C ALA A 72 0.17 7.57 31.81
N ILE A 73 0.13 7.95 33.08
CA ILE A 73 -1.00 8.69 33.67
C ILE A 73 -1.18 10.02 32.94
N TRP A 74 -0.10 10.78 32.74
CA TRP A 74 -0.16 12.04 32.02
C TRP A 74 -0.70 11.89 30.59
N TYR A 75 -0.24 10.87 29.86
CA TYR A 75 -0.70 10.58 28.51
C TYR A 75 -2.19 10.22 28.48
N LEU A 76 -2.61 9.28 29.33
CA LEU A 76 -4.02 8.86 29.45
C LEU A 76 -4.91 10.04 29.84
N MET A 77 -4.44 10.93 30.72
CA MET A 77 -5.21 12.08 31.16
C MET A 77 -5.40 13.14 30.06
N LYS A 78 -4.38 13.35 29.22
CA LYS A 78 -4.35 14.45 28.24
C LYS A 78 -4.83 14.06 26.83
N LYS A 79 -4.59 12.82 26.40
CA LYS A 79 -4.82 12.38 25.01
C LYS A 79 -5.98 11.39 24.86
N CYS A 80 -6.41 10.73 25.93
CA CYS A 80 -7.50 9.76 25.88
C CYS A 80 -8.78 10.34 26.49
N ALA A 81 -9.86 10.32 25.70
CA ALA A 81 -11.18 10.70 26.18
C ALA A 81 -11.75 9.63 27.13
N PRO A 82 -12.50 10.02 28.18
CA PRO A 82 -13.15 9.07 29.07
C PRO A 82 -14.25 8.30 28.33
N ALA A 83 -14.18 6.97 28.37
CA ALA A 83 -15.20 6.05 27.89
C ALA A 83 -15.88 5.38 29.10
N PRO A 84 -17.21 5.51 29.26
CA PRO A 84 -17.92 4.88 30.39
C PRO A 84 -18.02 3.37 30.18
N VAL A 85 -17.12 2.61 30.80
CA VAL A 85 -17.11 1.13 30.78
C VAL A 85 -17.50 0.60 32.16
N LYS A 86 -18.38 -0.41 32.25
CA LYS A 86 -18.76 -0.98 33.56
C LYS A 86 -17.55 -1.56 34.29
N LYS A 87 -17.57 -1.51 35.63
CA LYS A 87 -16.54 -2.17 36.46
C LYS A 87 -16.82 -3.66 36.47
N ASP A 88 -16.05 -4.41 35.71
CA ASP A 88 -16.16 -5.87 35.67
C ASP A 88 -15.42 -6.55 36.82
N TRP A 89 -15.67 -7.84 37.05
CA TRP A 89 -14.90 -8.67 38.00
C TRP A 89 -13.38 -8.51 37.81
N HIS A 90 -12.95 -8.46 36.55
CA HIS A 90 -11.55 -8.32 36.18
C HIS A 90 -10.89 -7.05 36.75
N PHE A 91 -11.63 -5.93 36.79
CA PHE A 91 -11.15 -4.67 37.34
C PHE A 91 -10.88 -4.79 38.85
N TYR A 92 -11.84 -5.39 39.58
CA TYR A 92 -11.70 -5.59 41.02
C TYR A 92 -10.59 -6.60 41.34
N ALA A 93 -10.52 -7.71 40.61
CA ALA A 93 -9.48 -8.72 40.77
C ALA A 93 -8.06 -8.11 40.70
N LYS A 94 -7.75 -7.34 39.65
CA LYS A 94 -6.46 -6.64 39.50
C LYS A 94 -6.15 -5.73 40.67
N LEU A 95 -7.10 -4.86 41.03
CA LEU A 95 -6.90 -3.88 42.10
C LEU A 95 -6.70 -4.56 43.46
N THR A 96 -7.41 -5.67 43.72
CA THR A 96 -7.24 -6.46 44.93
C THR A 96 -5.89 -7.17 44.98
N VAL A 97 -5.46 -7.81 43.89
CA VAL A 97 -4.15 -8.49 43.81
C VAL A 97 -3.03 -7.48 44.02
N LEU A 98 -3.08 -6.34 43.34
CA LEU A 98 -2.09 -5.27 43.50
C LEU A 98 -2.10 -4.66 44.91
N GLY A 99 -3.29 -4.47 45.50
CA GLY A 99 -3.44 -4.05 46.89
C GLY A 99 -2.80 -5.03 47.87
N THR A 100 -3.04 -6.33 47.69
CA THR A 100 -2.40 -7.37 48.53
C THR A 100 -0.89 -7.41 48.32
N LEU A 101 -0.40 -7.22 47.09
CA LEU A 101 1.03 -7.16 46.80
C LEU A 101 1.70 -5.99 47.53
N MET A 102 1.09 -4.79 47.54
CA MET A 102 1.61 -3.66 48.30
C MET A 102 1.70 -3.95 49.81
N VAL A 103 0.72 -4.64 50.39
CA VAL A 103 0.74 -5.05 51.81
C VAL A 103 1.87 -6.05 52.08
N VAL A 104 2.05 -7.03 51.20
CA VAL A 104 3.13 -8.04 51.31
C VAL A 104 4.50 -7.38 51.20
N VAL A 105 4.69 -6.41 50.30
CA VAL A 105 5.95 -5.65 50.15
C VAL A 105 6.19 -4.72 51.36
N ALA A 106 5.15 -4.10 51.91
CA ALA A 106 5.26 -3.34 53.15
C ALA A 106 5.68 -4.22 54.34
N LEU A 107 5.13 -5.44 54.42
CA LEU A 107 5.54 -6.44 55.41
C LEU A 107 7.01 -6.87 55.19
N GLN A 108 7.45 -7.02 53.95
CA GLN A 108 8.85 -7.30 53.62
C GLN A 108 9.78 -6.19 54.13
N ALA A 109 9.41 -4.92 53.94
CA ALA A 109 10.16 -3.78 54.45
C ALA A 109 10.20 -3.75 55.99
N ALA A 110 9.09 -4.09 56.65
CA ALA A 110 9.03 -4.19 58.11
C ALA A 110 9.98 -5.27 58.66
N LEU A 111 10.00 -6.45 58.04
CA LEU A 111 10.93 -7.54 58.40
C LEU A 111 12.40 -7.15 58.16
N GLN A 112 12.69 -6.33 57.13
CA GLN A 112 14.03 -5.80 56.91
C GLN A 112 14.44 -4.79 57.99
N ILE A 113 13.54 -3.95 58.50
CA ILE A 113 13.83 -2.99 59.59
C ILE A 113 14.20 -3.75 60.87
N GLU A 114 13.44 -4.79 61.21
CA GLU A 114 13.72 -5.64 62.37
C GLU A 114 15.08 -6.32 62.24
N ARG A 115 15.42 -6.80 61.03
CA ARG A 115 16.67 -7.53 60.80
C ARG A 115 17.89 -6.62 60.68
N PHE A 116 17.74 -5.43 60.11
CA PHE A 116 18.81 -4.44 59.92
C PHE A 116 18.86 -3.42 61.07
N ALA A 117 18.60 -3.87 62.31
CA ALA A 117 18.51 -3.02 63.48
C ALA A 117 19.73 -2.09 63.63
N GLY A 118 19.46 -0.78 63.72
CA GLY A 118 20.48 0.28 63.87
C GLY A 118 21.22 0.70 62.59
N VAL A 119 21.10 -0.02 61.47
CA VAL A 119 21.84 0.27 60.20
C VAL A 119 20.93 0.32 58.97
N TRP A 120 19.63 -0.03 59.10
CA TRP A 120 18.66 -0.10 58.00
C TRP A 120 18.60 1.15 57.10
N TYR A 121 18.74 2.36 57.66
CA TYR A 121 18.68 3.61 56.91
C TYR A 121 19.90 3.84 56.00
N ARG A 122 21.03 3.17 56.29
CA ARG A 122 22.27 3.23 55.50
C ARG A 122 22.33 2.15 54.42
N ASP A 123 21.40 1.21 54.39
CA ASP A 123 21.43 0.06 53.50
C ASP A 123 20.55 0.26 52.25
N PHE A 124 21.14 0.16 51.06
CA PHE A 124 20.43 0.31 49.79
C PHE A 124 19.34 -0.75 49.58
N ARG A 125 19.46 -1.95 50.16
CA ARG A 125 18.46 -3.03 50.02
C ARG A 125 17.09 -2.64 50.57
N PHE A 126 17.07 -1.89 51.68
CA PHE A 126 15.85 -1.34 52.26
C PHE A 126 15.23 -0.27 51.34
N TRP A 127 16.04 0.68 50.87
CA TRP A 127 15.59 1.74 49.96
C TRP A 127 15.10 1.20 48.61
N SER A 128 15.67 0.12 48.10
CA SER A 128 15.17 -0.59 46.91
C SER A 128 13.76 -1.15 47.14
N THR A 129 13.49 -1.71 48.32
CA THR A 129 12.16 -2.23 48.70
C THR A 129 11.13 -1.08 48.88
N VAL A 130 11.55 0.06 49.43
CA VAL A 130 10.71 1.27 49.49
C VAL A 130 10.41 1.80 48.09
N LEU A 131 11.41 1.86 47.21
CA LEU A 131 11.24 2.28 45.81
C LEU A 131 10.28 1.35 45.07
N TYR A 132 10.36 0.05 45.34
CA TYR A 132 9.42 -0.93 44.81
C TYR A 132 7.99 -0.65 45.26
N LEU A 133 7.77 -0.40 46.56
CA LEU A 133 6.45 -0.05 47.09
C LEU A 133 5.88 1.24 46.45
N VAL A 134 6.71 2.28 46.28
CA VAL A 134 6.32 3.51 45.59
C VAL A 134 5.95 3.24 44.13
N SER A 135 6.71 2.38 43.45
CA SER A 135 6.43 1.99 42.06
C SER A 135 5.08 1.29 41.92
N LEU A 136 4.73 0.39 42.85
CA LEU A 136 3.43 -0.28 42.88
C LEU A 136 2.27 0.72 43.06
N GLY A 137 2.46 1.76 43.90
CA GLY A 137 1.47 2.83 44.06
C GLY A 137 1.23 3.62 42.77
N VAL A 138 2.27 3.88 41.98
CA VAL A 138 2.13 4.53 40.66
C VAL A 138 1.43 3.59 39.67
N VAL A 139 1.83 2.31 39.61
CA VAL A 139 1.21 1.31 38.73
C VAL A 139 -0.28 1.11 39.07
N PHE A 140 -0.64 1.15 40.35
CA PHE A 140 -2.02 1.13 40.81
C PHE A 140 -2.82 2.31 40.24
N GLY A 141 -2.24 3.51 40.28
CA GLY A 141 -2.82 4.69 39.66
C GLY A 141 -3.00 4.54 38.15
N VAL A 142 -2.01 3.98 37.44
CA VAL A 142 -2.09 3.72 36.00
C VAL A 142 -3.25 2.77 35.69
N GLN A 143 -3.30 1.58 36.30
CA GLN A 143 -4.33 0.58 36.02
C GLN A 143 -5.74 1.08 36.37
N TYR A 144 -5.87 1.88 37.44
CA TYR A 144 -7.14 2.49 37.81
C TYR A 144 -7.64 3.48 36.74
N VAL A 145 -6.78 4.39 36.29
CA VAL A 145 -7.12 5.38 35.24
C VAL A 145 -7.35 4.72 33.89
N GLU A 146 -6.58 3.66 33.61
CA GLU A 146 -6.62 2.94 32.34
C GLU A 146 -7.98 2.31 32.06
N HIS A 147 -8.68 1.78 33.07
CA HIS A 147 -9.98 1.10 32.90
C HIS A 147 -11.03 1.92 32.13
N TRP A 148 -11.06 3.23 32.35
CA TRP A 148 -12.07 4.13 31.79
C TRP A 148 -11.55 4.96 30.60
N ARG A 149 -10.26 4.86 30.28
CA ARG A 149 -9.63 5.73 29.27
C ARG A 149 -8.92 4.95 28.15
N SER A 150 -8.61 3.67 28.36
CA SER A 150 -7.93 2.85 27.37
C SER A 150 -8.61 1.49 27.22
N ARG A 151 -8.86 1.12 25.96
CA ARG A 151 -9.36 -0.20 25.56
C ARG A 151 -8.29 -1.30 25.71
N VAL A 152 -7.01 -0.93 25.82
CA VAL A 152 -5.86 -1.86 25.82
C VAL A 152 -5.03 -1.69 27.10
N PRO A 153 -4.52 -2.81 27.67
CA PRO A 153 -3.43 -2.82 28.65
C PRO A 153 -2.31 -1.84 28.34
N ASN A 154 -1.90 -1.01 29.29
CA ASN A 154 -0.81 -0.08 29.07
C ASN A 154 0.52 -0.83 28.88
N GLY A 155 1.22 -0.55 27.77
CA GLY A 155 2.50 -1.18 27.45
C GLY A 155 3.59 -0.96 28.49
N ILE A 156 3.60 0.19 29.18
CA ILE A 156 4.60 0.50 30.22
C ILE A 156 4.44 -0.44 31.42
N VAL A 157 3.19 -0.71 31.81
CA VAL A 157 2.84 -1.61 32.92
C VAL A 157 3.14 -3.06 32.55
N LEU A 158 2.80 -3.48 31.32
CA LEU A 158 3.13 -4.82 30.82
C LEU A 158 4.65 -5.09 30.80
N VAL A 159 5.45 -4.11 30.36
CA VAL A 159 6.92 -4.22 30.38
C VAL A 159 7.45 -4.21 31.80
N TYR A 160 6.87 -3.41 32.70
CA TYR A 160 7.22 -3.39 34.13
C TYR A 160 7.04 -4.76 34.78
N TRP A 161 5.88 -5.39 34.60
CA TRP A 161 5.62 -6.72 35.17
C TRP A 161 6.57 -7.79 34.62
N LEU A 162 6.83 -7.79 33.31
CA LEU A 162 7.74 -8.75 32.69
C LEU A 162 9.18 -8.59 33.22
N THR A 163 9.68 -7.36 33.30
CA THR A 163 11.05 -7.12 33.78
C THR A 163 11.17 -7.36 35.28
N LEU A 164 10.13 -7.04 36.06
CA LEU A 164 10.06 -7.36 37.48
C LEU A 164 10.15 -8.87 37.72
N LEU A 165 9.36 -9.67 37.00
CA LEU A 165 9.40 -11.13 37.10
C LEU A 165 10.77 -11.72 36.72
N MET A 166 11.47 -11.14 35.74
CA MET A 166 12.83 -11.55 35.39
C MET A 166 13.81 -11.27 36.55
N VAL A 167 13.78 -10.07 37.12
CA VAL A 167 14.65 -9.68 38.23
C VAL A 167 14.34 -10.50 39.49
N ASP A 168 13.06 -10.63 39.83
CA ASP A 168 12.59 -11.42 40.96
C ASP A 168 12.92 -12.90 40.81
N GLY A 169 12.89 -13.45 39.58
CA GLY A 169 13.33 -14.82 39.31
C GLY A 169 14.82 -15.03 39.60
N VAL A 170 15.68 -14.07 39.18
CA VAL A 170 17.12 -14.10 39.49
C VAL A 170 17.34 -13.99 41.01
N LYS A 171 16.64 -13.06 41.67
CA LYS A 171 16.71 -12.87 43.12
C LYS A 171 16.20 -14.09 43.88
N LEU A 172 15.11 -14.71 43.45
CA LEU A 172 14.56 -15.93 44.05
C LEU A 172 15.56 -17.08 43.98
N ARG A 173 16.18 -17.31 42.82
CA ARG A 173 17.26 -18.30 42.69
C ARG A 173 18.39 -18.02 43.67
N SER A 174 18.80 -16.76 43.79
CA SER A 174 19.87 -16.33 44.70
C SER A 174 19.51 -16.64 46.16
N LEU A 175 18.30 -16.30 46.59
CA LEU A 175 17.81 -16.58 47.95
C LEU A 175 17.70 -18.09 48.24
N VAL A 176 17.29 -18.89 47.26
CA VAL A 176 17.26 -20.37 47.39
C VAL A 176 18.67 -20.93 47.51
N SER A 177 19.61 -20.45 46.69
CA SER A 177 21.03 -20.83 46.72
C SER A 177 21.67 -20.58 48.09
N GLN A 178 21.29 -19.47 48.74
CA GLN A 178 21.76 -19.09 50.07
C GLN A 178 21.01 -19.80 51.22
N GLN A 179 20.17 -20.79 50.91
CA GLN A 179 19.39 -21.55 51.88
C GLN A 179 18.54 -20.67 52.82
N LEU A 180 18.08 -19.51 52.33
CA LEU A 180 17.24 -18.59 53.11
C LEU A 180 15.88 -19.19 53.48
N HIS A 181 15.43 -20.18 52.71
CA HIS A 181 14.23 -20.97 52.99
C HIS A 181 14.34 -21.82 54.28
N LEU A 182 15.56 -22.09 54.77
CA LEU A 182 15.80 -22.79 56.04
C LEU A 182 16.15 -21.83 57.17
N SER A 183 16.96 -20.80 56.88
CA SER A 183 17.47 -19.88 57.92
C SER A 183 16.53 -18.72 58.27
N HIS A 184 15.77 -18.20 57.30
CA HIS A 184 14.90 -17.02 57.47
C HIS A 184 13.56 -17.23 56.76
N VAL A 185 12.80 -18.21 57.26
CA VAL A 185 11.50 -18.63 56.71
C VAL A 185 10.51 -17.46 56.53
N PRO A 186 10.33 -16.51 57.48
CA PRO A 186 9.33 -15.44 57.32
C PRO A 186 9.61 -14.51 56.14
N TYR A 187 10.86 -14.08 55.97
CA TYR A 187 11.25 -13.22 54.84
C TYR A 187 11.13 -13.95 53.50
N PHE A 188 11.59 -15.21 53.44
CA PHE A 188 11.50 -16.03 52.23
C PHE A 188 10.05 -16.31 51.81
N ALA A 189 9.16 -16.58 52.76
CA ALA A 189 7.73 -16.79 52.51
C ALA A 189 7.03 -15.52 51.98
N VAL A 190 7.33 -14.36 52.56
CA VAL A 190 6.79 -13.07 52.10
C VAL A 190 7.27 -12.74 50.69
N PHE A 191 8.57 -12.91 50.42
CA PHE A 191 9.14 -12.66 49.09
C PHE A 191 8.60 -13.63 48.03
N THR A 192 8.50 -14.93 48.32
CA THR A 192 7.91 -15.90 47.37
C THR A 192 6.44 -15.60 47.09
N THR A 193 5.70 -15.15 48.11
CA THR A 193 4.31 -14.70 47.95
C THR A 193 4.22 -13.46 47.06
N SER A 194 5.13 -12.49 47.19
CA SER A 194 5.16 -11.30 46.32
C SER A 194 5.44 -11.66 44.85
N VAL A 195 6.35 -12.61 44.60
CA VAL A 195 6.61 -13.11 43.24
C VAL A 195 5.38 -13.80 42.64
N GLY A 196 4.68 -14.62 43.43
CA GLY A 196 3.44 -15.28 43.01
C GLY A 196 2.32 -14.29 42.66
N LEU A 197 2.14 -13.25 43.48
CA LEU A 197 1.16 -12.19 43.23
C LEU A 197 1.53 -11.33 42.01
N ALA A 198 2.81 -11.01 41.81
CA ALA A 198 3.29 -10.31 40.62
C ALA A 198 3.06 -11.13 39.33
N LEU A 199 3.25 -12.45 39.39
CA LEU A 199 2.97 -13.35 38.27
C LEU A 199 1.47 -13.42 37.97
N LEU A 200 0.64 -13.49 39.00
CA LEU A 200 -0.81 -13.48 38.86
C LEU A 200 -1.29 -12.18 38.20
N GLU A 201 -0.74 -11.03 38.62
CA GLU A 201 -1.08 -9.73 38.04
C GLU A 201 -0.64 -9.63 36.58
N PHE A 202 0.56 -10.11 36.24
CA PHE A 202 1.02 -10.20 34.85
C PHE A 202 0.10 -11.06 33.98
N VAL A 203 -0.31 -12.22 34.48
CA VAL A 203 -1.22 -13.14 33.78
C VAL A 203 -2.60 -12.48 33.58
N LEU A 204 -3.13 -11.82 34.61
CA LEU A 204 -4.39 -11.10 34.51
C LEU A 204 -4.31 -9.97 33.48
N GLU A 205 -3.21 -9.20 33.44
CA GLU A 205 -3.05 -8.09 32.50
C GLU A 205 -2.82 -8.55 31.05
N TRP A 206 -2.07 -9.63 30.85
CA TRP A 206 -1.67 -10.08 29.52
C TRP A 206 -2.70 -10.99 28.83
N LEU A 207 -3.28 -11.96 29.55
CA LEU A 207 -4.12 -13.01 28.96
C LEU A 207 -5.61 -12.69 28.94
N VAL A 208 -6.09 -11.81 29.82
CA VAL A 208 -7.52 -11.49 29.91
C VAL A 208 -7.83 -10.24 29.06
N PRO A 209 -8.47 -10.39 27.88
CA PRO A 209 -8.85 -9.23 27.08
C PRO A 209 -9.97 -8.43 27.77
N LYS A 210 -9.87 -7.10 27.71
CA LYS A 210 -10.97 -6.21 28.12
C LYS A 210 -12.14 -6.36 27.14
N ARG A 211 -13.33 -6.72 27.63
CA ARG A 211 -14.54 -6.79 26.80
C ARG A 211 -15.14 -5.39 26.63
N LEU A 212 -15.51 -5.03 25.41
CA LEU A 212 -16.17 -3.77 25.08
C LEU A 212 -17.63 -3.75 25.58
N SER A 213 -18.19 -2.55 25.73
CA SER A 213 -19.63 -2.34 25.92
C SER A 213 -20.40 -2.84 24.70
N ALA A 214 -21.53 -3.51 24.91
CA ALA A 214 -22.36 -4.11 23.86
C ALA A 214 -22.83 -3.12 22.77
N TYR A 215 -22.84 -1.82 23.07
CA TYR A 215 -23.26 -0.77 22.12
C TYR A 215 -22.17 -0.39 21.10
N GLU A 216 -20.88 -0.50 21.44
CA GLU A 216 -19.78 -0.28 20.47
C GLU A 216 -19.57 -1.51 19.58
N ALA A 217 -19.84 -2.72 20.08
CA ALA A 217 -19.74 -3.96 19.29
C ALA A 217 -20.69 -3.97 18.07
N LEU A 218 -21.83 -3.28 18.14
CA LEU A 218 -22.80 -3.18 17.05
C LEU A 218 -22.37 -2.25 15.90
N GLY A 219 -21.36 -1.39 16.10
CA GLY A 219 -20.85 -0.46 15.09
C GLY A 219 -19.44 -0.79 14.57
N ASP A 220 -18.70 -1.66 15.25
CA ASP A 220 -17.25 -1.90 15.06
C ASP A 220 -16.92 -3.33 14.55
N GLU A 221 -17.86 -4.11 13.99
CA GLU A 221 -17.58 -5.51 13.56
C GLU A 221 -16.40 -5.65 12.57
N ASP A 222 -15.97 -4.57 11.92
CA ASP A 222 -14.84 -4.52 10.98
C ASP A 222 -13.63 -3.66 11.43
N GLU A 223 -13.48 -3.31 12.72
CA GLU A 223 -12.34 -2.48 13.18
C GLU A 223 -10.98 -3.24 13.09
N CYS A 224 -9.92 -2.54 12.70
CA CYS A 224 -8.57 -3.10 12.62
C CYS A 224 -8.08 -3.65 13.99
N PRO A 225 -7.65 -4.93 14.08
CA PRO A 225 -7.16 -5.54 15.32
C PRO A 225 -5.98 -4.84 15.97
N LEU A 226 -5.21 -4.08 15.18
CA LEU A 226 -4.07 -3.33 15.65
C LEU A 226 -4.45 -2.22 16.65
N ASN A 227 -5.69 -1.71 16.60
CA ASN A 227 -6.19 -0.68 17.52
C ASN A 227 -6.31 -1.21 18.95
N TYR A 228 -6.73 -2.46 19.11
CA TYR A 228 -6.88 -3.10 20.42
C TYR A 228 -5.76 -4.11 20.77
N ALA A 229 -4.77 -4.30 19.89
CA ALA A 229 -3.63 -5.17 20.15
C ALA A 229 -2.75 -4.65 21.31
N THR A 230 -2.39 -5.54 22.24
CA THR A 230 -1.44 -5.29 23.34
C THR A 230 -0.04 -5.00 22.82
N PHE A 231 0.82 -4.41 23.67
CA PHE A 231 2.21 -4.13 23.31
C PHE A 231 2.96 -5.38 22.79
N PHE A 232 2.83 -6.52 23.48
CA PHE A 232 3.44 -7.77 23.03
C PHE A 232 2.86 -8.29 21.71
N SER A 233 1.54 -8.21 21.53
CA SER A 233 0.90 -8.59 20.26
C SER A 233 1.36 -7.70 19.10
N ARG A 234 1.63 -6.41 19.35
CA ARG A 234 2.22 -5.51 18.35
C ARG A 234 3.68 -5.88 18.04
N LEU A 235 4.45 -6.23 19.06
CA LEU A 235 5.86 -6.61 18.91
C LEU A 235 6.04 -7.93 18.13
N THR A 236 5.16 -8.91 18.36
CA THR A 236 5.22 -10.25 17.75
C THR A 236 4.27 -10.45 16.57
N PHE A 237 3.48 -9.42 16.21
CA PHE A 237 2.42 -9.50 15.21
C PHE A 237 1.33 -10.55 15.50
N GLY A 238 1.10 -10.88 16.77
CA GLY A 238 0.12 -11.89 17.20
C GLY A 238 -1.33 -11.57 16.83
N TRP A 239 -1.66 -10.30 16.60
CA TRP A 239 -2.98 -9.87 16.15
C TRP A 239 -3.35 -10.38 14.74
N MET A 240 -2.37 -10.80 13.93
CA MET A 240 -2.58 -11.36 12.60
C MET A 240 -2.89 -12.87 12.62
N THR A 241 -2.54 -13.57 13.70
CA THR A 241 -2.72 -15.03 13.83
C THR A 241 -4.15 -15.53 13.58
N PRO A 242 -5.23 -14.85 14.04
CA PRO A 242 -6.60 -15.28 13.75
C PRO A 242 -6.91 -15.31 12.24
N MET A 243 -6.49 -14.28 11.49
CA MET A 243 -6.69 -14.20 10.05
C MET A 243 -5.85 -15.22 9.30
N MET A 244 -4.59 -15.45 9.71
CA MET A 244 -3.76 -16.51 9.13
C MET A 244 -4.37 -17.90 9.36
N ARG A 245 -4.95 -18.13 10.54
CA ARG A 245 -5.62 -19.40 10.87
C ARG A 245 -6.90 -19.59 10.09
N TYR A 246 -7.66 -18.52 9.85
CA TYR A 246 -8.83 -18.54 8.98
C TYR A 246 -8.44 -18.79 7.53
N GLY A 247 -7.45 -18.06 7.00
CA GLY A 247 -6.90 -18.24 5.65
C GLY A 247 -6.23 -19.60 5.38
N TYR A 248 -5.91 -20.37 6.43
CA TYR A 248 -5.45 -21.74 6.31
C TYR A 248 -6.61 -22.73 6.10
N LYS A 249 -7.80 -22.42 6.63
CA LYS A 249 -9.00 -23.26 6.53
C LYS A 249 -9.85 -22.90 5.31
N GLU A 250 -10.00 -21.61 5.06
CA GLU A 250 -10.83 -21.04 4.00
C GLU A 250 -10.00 -20.07 3.16
N PHE A 251 -10.37 -19.90 1.89
CA PHE A 251 -9.68 -18.96 1.02
C PHE A 251 -10.14 -17.54 1.34
N LEU A 252 -9.19 -16.69 1.72
CA LEU A 252 -9.47 -15.28 2.00
C LEU A 252 -9.99 -14.58 0.76
N THR A 253 -11.17 -13.99 0.89
CA THR A 253 -11.75 -13.05 -0.08
C THR A 253 -11.52 -11.61 0.38
N GLN A 254 -11.86 -10.63 -0.46
CA GLN A 254 -11.84 -9.22 -0.06
C GLN A 254 -12.83 -8.92 1.07
N GLU A 255 -13.86 -9.76 1.23
CA GLU A 255 -14.86 -9.61 2.30
C GLU A 255 -14.32 -10.02 3.69
N ASP A 256 -13.29 -10.86 3.74
CA ASP A 256 -12.71 -11.34 5.00
C ASP A 256 -11.64 -10.40 5.59
N LEU A 257 -11.28 -9.33 4.87
CA LEU A 257 -10.24 -8.38 5.29
C LEU A 257 -10.79 -7.30 6.23
N TRP A 258 -10.00 -6.93 7.23
CA TRP A 258 -10.32 -5.84 8.16
C TRP A 258 -10.24 -4.46 7.50
N ASN A 259 -11.00 -3.50 8.02
CA ASN A 259 -10.83 -2.11 7.61
C ASN A 259 -9.48 -1.55 8.08
N LEU A 260 -8.99 -0.55 7.35
CA LEU A 260 -7.78 0.19 7.72
C LEU A 260 -8.01 1.00 9.00
N ARG A 261 -6.93 1.25 9.76
CA ARG A 261 -6.97 2.20 10.88
C ARG A 261 -7.35 3.59 10.37
N LYS A 262 -8.10 4.36 11.16
CA LYS A 262 -8.55 5.71 10.80
C LYS A 262 -7.40 6.62 10.31
N CYS A 263 -6.23 6.57 10.95
CA CYS A 263 -5.04 7.34 10.55
C CYS A 263 -4.37 6.88 9.25
N ASP A 264 -4.63 5.65 8.80
CA ASP A 264 -4.10 5.07 7.57
C ASP A 264 -5.11 5.18 6.40
N THR A 265 -6.30 5.74 6.65
CA THR A 265 -7.28 5.97 5.59
C THR A 265 -6.84 7.11 4.68
N THR A 266 -7.22 7.01 3.40
CA THR A 266 -6.89 8.03 2.40
C THR A 266 -7.37 9.42 2.80
N GLY A 267 -8.52 9.52 3.50
CA GLY A 267 -9.05 10.81 3.97
C GLY A 267 -8.11 11.52 4.94
N SER A 268 -7.59 10.83 5.95
CA SER A 268 -6.68 11.44 6.93
C SER A 268 -5.30 11.72 6.34
N THR A 269 -4.73 10.77 5.60
CA THR A 269 -3.39 10.92 5.02
C THR A 269 -3.35 12.01 3.95
N PHE A 270 -4.44 12.16 3.19
CA PHE A 270 -4.62 13.28 2.26
C PHE A 270 -4.68 14.62 2.99
N MET A 271 -5.48 14.75 4.05
CA MET A 271 -5.58 16.01 4.81
C MET A 271 -4.23 16.43 5.42
N ASP A 272 -3.51 15.50 6.06
CA ASP A 272 -2.19 15.77 6.65
C ASP A 272 -1.18 16.27 5.61
N PHE A 273 -1.24 15.74 4.38
CA PHE A 273 -0.39 16.15 3.27
C PHE A 273 -0.86 17.47 2.62
N ASP A 274 -2.15 17.63 2.37
CA ASP A 274 -2.74 18.81 1.72
C ASP A 274 -2.52 20.08 2.55
N ASP A 275 -2.65 19.99 3.88
CA ASP A 275 -2.32 21.09 4.79
C ASP A 275 -0.84 21.48 4.73
N ALA A 276 0.05 20.49 4.67
CA ALA A 276 1.49 20.73 4.50
C ALA A 276 1.82 21.31 3.12
N TRP A 277 1.14 20.85 2.06
CA TRP A 277 1.35 21.29 0.69
C TRP A 277 0.86 22.71 0.45
N LYS A 278 -0.32 23.08 0.97
CA LYS A 278 -0.84 24.46 0.92
C LYS A 278 0.12 25.47 1.56
N LEU A 279 0.77 25.10 2.66
CA LEU A 279 1.77 25.94 3.31
C LEU A 279 3.03 26.11 2.45
N GLU A 280 3.44 25.07 1.70
CA GLU A 280 4.58 25.18 0.77
C GLU A 280 4.24 25.97 -0.50
N LEU A 281 3.00 25.90 -1.00
CA LEU A 281 2.54 26.66 -2.17
C LEU A 281 2.60 28.19 -1.95
N GLN A 282 2.62 28.66 -0.69
CA GLN A 282 2.81 30.09 -0.38
C GLN A 282 4.25 30.57 -0.66
N LYS A 283 5.21 29.67 -0.83
CA LYS A 283 6.61 30.01 -1.11
C LYS A 283 6.86 30.14 -2.61
N LYS A 284 7.84 30.99 -2.98
CA LYS A 284 8.26 31.19 -4.39
C LYS A 284 8.72 29.91 -5.09
N LYS A 285 9.30 28.96 -4.36
CA LYS A 285 9.75 27.65 -4.87
C LYS A 285 9.18 26.56 -3.96
N PRO A 286 7.98 26.03 -4.26
CA PRO A 286 7.39 24.96 -3.47
C PRO A 286 8.24 23.70 -3.61
N SER A 287 8.41 22.97 -2.51
CA SER A 287 9.19 21.73 -2.52
C SER A 287 8.37 20.58 -1.92
N LEU A 288 8.13 19.56 -2.74
CA LEU A 288 7.35 18.40 -2.34
C LEU A 288 8.04 17.58 -1.24
N TRP A 289 9.39 17.56 -1.21
CA TRP A 289 10.16 16.94 -0.14
C TRP A 289 9.80 17.50 1.24
N ILE A 290 9.75 18.83 1.39
CA ILE A 290 9.47 19.45 2.69
C ILE A 290 8.04 19.17 3.12
N ALA A 291 7.08 19.21 2.19
CA ALA A 291 5.69 18.84 2.48
C ALA A 291 5.57 17.40 3.00
N LEU A 292 6.24 16.44 2.34
CA LEU A 292 6.25 15.02 2.75
C LEU A 292 6.95 14.80 4.10
N PHE A 293 8.07 15.47 4.35
CA PHE A 293 8.77 15.37 5.64
C PHE A 293 7.96 16.01 6.77
N ARG A 294 7.20 17.08 6.49
CA ARG A 294 6.34 17.73 7.48
C ARG A 294 5.13 16.87 7.84
N SER A 295 4.53 16.17 6.87
CA SER A 295 3.37 15.31 7.11
C SER A 295 3.76 13.96 7.75
N PHE A 296 4.80 13.29 7.25
CA PHE A 296 5.11 11.90 7.63
C PHE A 296 6.49 11.70 8.28
N GLY A 297 7.28 12.76 8.47
CA GLY A 297 8.66 12.65 8.95
C GLY A 297 8.81 12.20 10.40
N LEU A 298 7.88 12.55 11.30
CA LEU A 298 7.95 12.16 12.72
C LEU A 298 7.85 10.64 12.92
N PRO A 299 6.83 9.94 12.38
CA PRO A 299 6.79 8.47 12.39
C PRO A 299 8.03 7.85 11.76
N TYR A 300 8.53 8.43 10.67
CA TYR A 300 9.70 7.91 9.96
C TYR A 300 10.99 8.02 10.79
N LEU A 301 11.21 9.16 11.46
CA LEU A 301 12.36 9.38 12.35
C LEU A 301 12.34 8.44 13.56
N SER A 302 11.16 8.13 14.09
CA SER A 302 11.05 7.13 15.17
C SER A 302 11.53 5.74 14.74
N GLY A 303 11.37 5.39 13.45
CA GLY A 303 11.91 4.16 12.87
C GLY A 303 13.44 4.15 12.83
N ALA A 304 14.08 5.31 12.66
CA ALA A 304 15.54 5.42 12.64
C ALA A 304 16.15 5.06 14.01
N ILE A 305 15.51 5.47 15.11
CA ILE A 305 15.93 5.12 16.47
C ILE A 305 15.88 3.60 16.67
N ILE A 306 14.78 2.96 16.28
CA ILE A 306 14.61 1.49 16.39
C ILE A 306 15.66 0.77 15.54
N LYS A 307 15.94 1.28 14.33
CA LYS A 307 16.97 0.72 13.45
C LYS A 307 18.36 0.79 14.07
N SER A 308 18.72 1.93 14.68
CA SER A 308 20.01 2.07 15.36
C SER A 308 20.19 1.05 16.49
N GLY A 309 19.12 0.79 17.26
CA GLY A 309 19.11 -0.24 18.30
C GLY A 309 19.30 -1.65 17.73
N SER A 310 18.62 -1.97 16.62
CA SER A 310 18.83 -3.25 15.90
C SER A 310 20.27 -3.42 15.41
N ASP A 311 20.89 -2.36 14.91
CA ASP A 311 22.25 -2.40 14.39
C ASP A 311 23.25 -2.67 15.51
N ILE A 312 23.13 -1.95 16.64
CA ILE A 312 23.97 -2.17 17.82
C ILE A 312 23.84 -3.62 18.30
N LEU A 313 22.62 -4.13 18.46
CA LEU A 313 22.39 -5.51 18.91
C LEU A 313 22.97 -6.56 17.94
N ALA A 314 22.90 -6.31 16.63
CA ALA A 314 23.50 -7.21 15.64
C ALA A 314 25.03 -7.33 15.78
N PHE A 315 25.71 -6.23 16.13
CA PHE A 315 27.18 -6.23 16.36
C PHE A 315 27.59 -6.73 17.75
N VAL A 316 26.69 -6.69 18.74
CA VAL A 316 26.93 -7.32 20.06
C VAL A 316 26.99 -8.84 19.94
N GLN A 317 26.24 -9.45 19.02
CA GLN A 317 26.15 -10.90 18.86
C GLN A 317 27.52 -11.59 18.55
N PRO A 318 28.34 -11.14 17.58
CA PRO A 318 29.68 -11.67 17.37
C PRO A 318 30.61 -11.55 18.58
N GLN A 319 30.48 -10.47 19.36
CA GLN A 319 31.31 -10.28 20.57
C GLN A 319 30.92 -11.25 21.68
N LEU A 320 29.63 -11.53 21.86
CA LEU A 320 29.18 -12.57 22.78
C LEU A 320 29.64 -13.96 22.34
N LEU A 321 29.63 -14.25 21.03
CA LEU A 321 30.20 -15.49 20.49
C LEU A 321 31.69 -15.61 20.81
N ARG A 322 32.47 -14.52 20.68
CA ARG A 322 33.88 -14.49 21.09
C ARG A 322 34.04 -14.86 22.57
N TYR A 323 33.26 -14.24 23.46
CA TYR A 323 33.31 -14.54 24.89
C TYR A 323 32.88 -15.98 25.21
N LEU A 324 31.94 -16.55 24.47
CA LEU A 324 31.53 -17.94 24.62
C LEU A 324 32.65 -18.90 24.20
N ILE A 325 33.32 -18.64 23.07
CA ILE A 325 34.44 -19.47 22.61
C ILE A 325 35.60 -19.38 23.60
N ALA A 326 35.91 -18.18 24.11
CA ALA A 326 36.94 -17.98 25.14
C ALA A 326 36.60 -18.71 26.46
N PHE A 327 35.30 -18.75 26.83
CA PHE A 327 34.83 -19.54 27.96
C PHE A 327 35.06 -21.05 27.74
N VAL A 328 34.70 -21.57 26.56
CA VAL A 328 34.92 -23.00 26.23
C VAL A 328 36.41 -23.33 26.22
N ASP A 329 37.26 -22.42 25.76
CA ASP A 329 38.73 -22.60 25.75
C ASP A 329 39.34 -22.67 27.16
N SER A 330 38.66 -22.15 28.19
CA SER A 330 39.10 -22.27 29.59
C SER A 330 38.99 -23.69 30.16
N TYR A 331 38.18 -24.56 29.55
CA TYR A 331 38.01 -25.96 29.97
C TYR A 331 39.05 -26.91 29.35
N ARG A 332 40.02 -26.39 28.60
CA ARG A 332 41.12 -27.20 28.06
C ARG A 332 42.07 -27.66 29.18
N PRO A 333 42.77 -28.80 29.01
CA PRO A 333 43.78 -29.26 29.95
C PRO A 333 44.82 -28.15 30.21
N PHE A 334 45.30 -28.02 31.45
CA PHE A 334 46.29 -27.02 31.91
C PHE A 334 45.81 -25.57 32.11
N ARG A 335 44.50 -25.31 32.10
CA ARG A 335 43.92 -24.00 32.49
C ARG A 335 42.88 -24.16 33.61
N GLU A 336 42.70 -23.10 34.40
CA GLU A 336 41.64 -23.07 35.43
C GLU A 336 40.27 -22.88 34.77
N PRO A 337 39.31 -23.79 35.00
CA PRO A 337 38.00 -23.74 34.36
C PRO A 337 37.19 -22.55 34.90
N GLN A 338 36.66 -21.73 33.99
CA GLN A 338 35.75 -20.66 34.37
C GLN A 338 34.40 -21.22 34.82
N PRO A 339 33.67 -20.54 35.74
CA PRO A 339 32.43 -21.07 36.29
C PRO A 339 31.35 -21.29 35.22
N PRO A 340 30.64 -22.44 35.21
CA PRO A 340 29.67 -22.79 34.16
C PRO A 340 28.50 -21.80 34.06
N VAL A 341 28.18 -21.11 35.16
CA VAL A 341 27.16 -20.04 35.18
C VAL A 341 27.52 -18.90 34.23
N LYS A 342 28.80 -18.59 34.05
CA LYS A 342 29.25 -17.57 33.09
C LYS A 342 28.94 -17.96 31.66
N GLY A 343 29.17 -19.24 31.30
CA GLY A 343 28.79 -19.78 29.99
C GLY A 343 27.28 -19.73 29.75
N ALA A 344 26.48 -20.17 30.73
CA ALA A 344 25.02 -20.11 30.65
C ALA A 344 24.51 -18.65 30.55
N ALA A 345 25.10 -17.71 31.28
CA ALA A 345 24.75 -16.30 31.20
C ALA A 345 25.08 -15.68 29.83
N ILE A 346 26.23 -16.02 29.24
CA ILE A 346 26.58 -15.58 27.87
C ILE A 346 25.59 -16.16 26.86
N ALA A 347 25.23 -17.45 26.97
CA ALA A 347 24.26 -18.08 26.08
C ALA A 347 22.85 -17.45 26.18
N LEU A 348 22.38 -17.16 27.39
CA LEU A 348 21.12 -16.45 27.62
C LEU A 348 21.19 -15.01 27.09
N ALA A 349 22.32 -14.32 27.25
CA ALA A 349 22.53 -12.99 26.67
C ALA A 349 22.51 -13.03 25.13
N MET A 350 23.13 -14.02 24.49
CA MET A 350 23.07 -14.22 23.03
C MET A 350 21.64 -14.45 22.55
N PHE A 351 20.85 -15.24 23.28
CA PHE A 351 19.44 -15.45 22.96
C PHE A 351 18.64 -14.15 23.08
N ALA A 352 18.79 -13.42 24.19
CA ALA A 352 18.10 -12.16 24.43
C ALA A 352 18.45 -11.08 23.38
N VAL A 353 19.74 -10.96 23.03
CA VAL A 353 20.22 -10.05 21.98
C VAL A 353 19.63 -10.43 20.61
N SER A 354 19.59 -11.71 20.26
CA SER A 354 19.02 -12.17 18.99
C SER A 354 17.51 -11.91 18.89
N VAL A 355 16.74 -12.16 19.96
CA VAL A 355 15.30 -11.88 20.01
C VAL A 355 15.06 -10.36 19.93
N GLY A 356 15.79 -9.56 20.72
CA GLY A 356 15.67 -8.11 20.70
C GLY A 356 16.05 -7.50 19.35
N GLN A 357 17.13 -7.99 18.72
CA GLN A 357 17.55 -7.57 17.38
C GLN A 357 16.48 -7.89 16.34
N THR A 358 15.92 -9.09 16.37
CA THR A 358 14.86 -9.52 15.45
C THR A 358 13.59 -8.67 15.62
N ALA A 359 13.18 -8.41 16.86
CA ALA A 359 12.00 -7.62 17.18
C ALA A 359 12.16 -6.16 16.72
N CYS A 360 13.32 -5.52 17.02
CA CYS A 360 13.63 -4.18 16.55
C CYS A 360 13.66 -4.10 15.02
N LEU A 361 14.27 -5.07 14.35
CA LEU A 361 14.38 -5.09 12.89
C LEU A 361 13.01 -5.13 12.20
N HIS A 362 12.13 -6.03 12.64
CA HIS A 362 10.79 -6.14 12.05
C HIS A 362 9.89 -4.96 12.41
N GLN A 363 10.02 -4.41 13.63
CA GLN A 363 9.30 -3.20 14.01
C GLN A 363 9.74 -1.97 13.20
N TYR A 364 11.03 -1.88 12.86
CA TYR A 364 11.56 -0.90 11.92
C TYR A 364 10.91 -1.06 10.54
N PHE A 365 10.94 -2.27 9.97
CA PHE A 365 10.37 -2.54 8.67
C PHE A 365 8.88 -2.18 8.62
N GLN A 366 8.09 -2.59 9.61
CA GLN A 366 6.67 -2.26 9.69
C GLN A 366 6.43 -0.75 9.62
N ARG A 367 7.18 0.05 10.39
CA ARG A 367 7.02 1.52 10.39
C ARG A 367 7.44 2.15 9.07
N ALA A 368 8.50 1.63 8.44
CA ALA A 368 8.96 2.10 7.14
C ALA A 368 7.92 1.78 6.04
N PHE A 369 7.36 0.57 6.04
CA PHE A 369 6.29 0.15 5.14
C PHE A 369 5.02 0.98 5.33
N GLU A 370 4.55 1.16 6.58
CA GLU A 370 3.38 2.00 6.89
C GLU A 370 3.57 3.44 6.38
N THR A 371 4.74 4.04 6.63
CA THR A 371 5.06 5.39 6.16
C THR A 371 5.04 5.46 4.62
N GLY A 372 5.66 4.49 3.94
CA GLY A 372 5.65 4.43 2.48
C GLY A 372 4.25 4.29 1.90
N MET A 373 3.39 3.48 2.53
CA MET A 373 1.98 3.34 2.11
C MET A 373 1.18 4.63 2.32
N ARG A 374 1.40 5.35 3.43
CA ARG A 374 0.77 6.66 3.68
C ARG A 374 1.18 7.69 2.62
N VAL A 375 2.47 7.74 2.26
CA VAL A 375 2.98 8.61 1.19
C VAL A 375 2.30 8.28 -0.14
N LYS A 376 2.24 6.99 -0.53
CA LYS A 376 1.57 6.58 -1.77
C LYS A 376 0.09 6.95 -1.77
N SER A 377 -0.64 6.62 -0.70
CA SER A 377 -2.07 6.91 -0.57
C SER A 377 -2.36 8.41 -0.69
N ALA A 378 -1.63 9.25 0.07
CA ALA A 378 -1.81 10.70 0.06
C ALA A 378 -1.48 11.33 -1.30
N LEU A 379 -0.39 10.92 -1.94
CA LEU A 379 -0.02 11.42 -3.26
C LEU A 379 -1.00 10.98 -4.34
N THR A 380 -1.44 9.72 -4.34
CA THR A 380 -2.45 9.23 -5.30
C THR A 380 -3.76 10.00 -5.17
N ALA A 381 -4.23 10.27 -3.95
CA ALA A 381 -5.41 11.09 -3.71
C ALA A 381 -5.22 12.54 -4.18
N SER A 382 -4.05 13.13 -3.91
CA SER A 382 -3.73 14.49 -4.33
C SER A 382 -3.61 14.62 -5.85
N ILE A 383 -3.01 13.63 -6.53
CA ILE A 383 -2.93 13.57 -7.99
C ILE A 383 -4.33 13.45 -8.58
N TYR A 384 -5.18 12.60 -8.00
CA TYR A 384 -6.57 12.45 -8.43
C TYR A 384 -7.38 13.75 -8.23
N GLN A 385 -7.21 14.44 -7.10
CA GLN A 385 -7.88 15.72 -6.87
C GLN A 385 -7.40 16.81 -7.84
N LYS A 386 -6.09 16.86 -8.10
CA LYS A 386 -5.49 17.81 -9.05
C LYS A 386 -5.97 17.55 -10.48
N SER A 387 -6.09 16.28 -10.90
CA SER A 387 -6.54 15.92 -12.26
C SER A 387 -7.96 16.43 -12.56
N MET A 388 -8.82 16.48 -11.53
CA MET A 388 -10.18 17.03 -11.64
C MET A 388 -10.23 18.57 -11.71
N ARG A 389 -9.13 19.27 -11.43
CA ARG A 389 -9.06 20.75 -11.42
C ARG A 389 -8.15 21.33 -12.49
N LEU A 390 -7.44 20.49 -13.23
CA LEU A 390 -6.48 20.89 -14.24
C LEU A 390 -7.17 21.65 -15.39
N SER A 391 -6.59 22.77 -15.82
CA SER A 391 -7.12 23.53 -16.98
C SER A 391 -6.92 22.76 -18.29
N SER A 392 -7.57 23.21 -19.36
CA SER A 392 -7.33 22.72 -20.73
C SER A 392 -5.86 22.75 -21.13
N GLU A 393 -5.17 23.85 -20.81
CA GLU A 393 -3.73 24.05 -21.04
C GLU A 393 -2.90 23.04 -20.24
N GLY A 394 -3.19 22.88 -18.94
CA GLY A 394 -2.51 21.91 -18.09
C GLY A 394 -2.73 20.46 -18.56
N ARG A 395 -3.93 20.14 -19.06
CA ARG A 395 -4.31 18.82 -19.59
C ARG A 395 -3.67 18.54 -20.95
N ALA A 396 -3.48 19.56 -21.78
CA ALA A 396 -2.72 19.41 -23.02
C ALA A 396 -1.22 19.18 -22.76
N ALA A 397 -0.66 19.83 -21.74
CA ALA A 397 0.74 19.66 -21.35
C ALA A 397 1.03 18.32 -20.64
N LYS A 398 0.03 17.72 -19.99
CA LYS A 398 0.16 16.47 -19.21
C LYS A 398 -0.87 15.46 -19.68
N SER A 399 -0.44 14.45 -20.43
CA SER A 399 -1.34 13.45 -21.00
C SER A 399 -1.99 12.56 -19.93
N THR A 400 -3.12 11.93 -20.25
CA THR A 400 -3.74 10.93 -19.36
C THR A 400 -2.78 9.79 -19.01
N GLY A 401 -1.93 9.39 -19.96
CA GLY A 401 -0.88 8.39 -19.74
C GLY A 401 0.15 8.84 -18.70
N ASP A 402 0.52 10.13 -18.72
CA ASP A 402 1.43 10.70 -17.72
C ASP A 402 0.80 10.70 -16.33
N ILE A 403 -0.48 11.05 -16.20
CA ILE A 403 -1.20 11.04 -14.92
C ILE A 403 -1.26 9.62 -14.33
N VAL A 404 -1.58 8.62 -15.15
CA VAL A 404 -1.56 7.21 -14.73
C VAL A 404 -0.14 6.79 -14.32
N ASN A 405 0.88 7.22 -15.06
CA ASN A 405 2.27 6.96 -14.71
C ASN A 405 2.69 7.65 -13.39
N TYR A 406 2.21 8.87 -13.12
CA TYR A 406 2.42 9.55 -11.85
C TYR A 406 1.82 8.74 -10.70
N MET A 407 0.59 8.26 -10.85
CA MET A 407 -0.12 7.47 -9.83
C MET A 407 0.46 6.06 -9.62
N ALA A 408 0.96 5.42 -10.67
CA ALA A 408 1.40 4.02 -10.62
C ALA A 408 2.90 3.86 -10.37
N VAL A 409 3.74 4.67 -11.03
CA VAL A 409 5.20 4.53 -11.00
C VAL A 409 5.82 5.53 -10.04
N ASP A 410 5.49 6.82 -10.17
CA ASP A 410 6.19 7.85 -9.41
C ASP A 410 5.86 7.79 -7.91
N THR A 411 4.59 7.60 -7.54
CA THR A 411 4.22 7.35 -6.14
C THR A 411 4.86 6.06 -5.59
N GLN A 412 5.00 5.02 -6.41
CA GLN A 412 5.64 3.76 -6.01
C GLN A 412 7.12 3.96 -5.72
N ARG A 413 7.84 4.75 -6.54
CA ARG A 413 9.26 5.07 -6.28
C ARG A 413 9.45 5.79 -4.95
N LEU A 414 8.53 6.69 -4.59
CA LEU A 414 8.56 7.37 -3.29
C LEU A 414 8.24 6.41 -2.13
N GLN A 415 7.28 5.49 -2.31
CA GLN A 415 7.01 4.43 -1.33
C GLN A 415 8.24 3.53 -1.13
N ASP A 416 8.88 3.07 -2.20
CA ASP A 416 10.04 2.18 -2.13
C ASP A 416 11.23 2.88 -1.46
N LEU A 417 11.43 4.18 -1.73
CA LEU A 417 12.43 4.97 -1.03
C LEU A 417 12.12 5.09 0.46
N ALA A 418 10.87 5.25 0.87
CA ALA A 418 10.52 5.27 2.30
C ALA A 418 10.85 3.93 3.00
N GLN A 419 10.84 2.81 2.28
CA GLN A 419 11.18 1.49 2.86
C GLN A 419 12.69 1.31 3.10
N TYR A 420 13.52 1.76 2.15
CA TYR A 420 14.97 1.53 2.19
C TYR A 420 15.80 2.78 2.51
N GLY A 421 15.20 3.96 2.55
CA GLY A 421 15.92 5.24 2.67
C GLY A 421 16.72 5.38 3.96
N GLN A 422 16.31 4.73 5.05
CA GLN A 422 17.06 4.74 6.32
C GLN A 422 18.42 4.02 6.20
N MET A 423 18.62 3.18 5.19
CA MET A 423 19.94 2.56 4.94
C MET A 423 21.00 3.59 4.54
N LEU A 424 20.63 4.79 4.09
CA LEU A 424 21.58 5.83 3.72
C LEU A 424 22.48 6.26 4.89
N TRP A 425 21.93 6.39 6.10
CA TRP A 425 22.72 6.69 7.31
C TRP A 425 23.10 5.41 8.08
N SER A 426 22.24 4.39 8.06
CA SER A 426 22.48 3.13 8.79
C SER A 426 23.63 2.33 8.18
N ALA A 427 23.82 2.31 6.85
CA ALA A 427 24.94 1.59 6.25
C ALA A 427 26.32 2.15 6.66
N PRO A 428 26.60 3.47 6.58
CA PRO A 428 27.81 4.05 7.17
C PRO A 428 27.98 3.71 8.65
N PHE A 429 26.90 3.81 9.43
CA PHE A 429 26.93 3.48 10.86
C PHE A 429 27.34 2.02 11.12
N GLN A 430 26.77 1.07 10.38
CA GLN A 430 27.12 -0.35 10.47
C GLN A 430 28.57 -0.63 10.01
N ILE A 431 29.03 0.03 8.93
CA ILE A 431 30.42 -0.07 8.48
C ILE A 431 31.36 0.41 9.59
N THR A 432 31.07 1.55 10.23
CA THR A 432 31.88 2.06 11.35
C THR A 432 31.89 1.08 12.53
N LEU A 433 30.74 0.55 12.96
CA LEU A 433 30.68 -0.45 14.04
C LEU A 433 31.46 -1.73 13.71
N CYS A 434 31.39 -2.19 12.46
CA CYS A 434 32.13 -3.35 11.97
C CYS A 434 33.63 -3.11 12.01
N LEU A 435 34.10 -1.96 11.52
CA LEU A 435 35.51 -1.59 11.54
C LEU A 435 36.03 -1.48 12.98
N VAL A 436 35.29 -0.84 13.90
CA VAL A 436 35.70 -0.78 15.31
C VAL A 436 35.80 -2.19 15.91
N SER A 437 34.81 -3.05 15.64
CA SER A 437 34.77 -4.43 16.18
C SER A 437 35.89 -5.32 15.62
N LEU A 438 36.17 -5.21 14.32
CA LEU A 438 37.25 -5.94 13.67
C LEU A 438 38.64 -5.45 14.12
N TYR A 439 38.79 -4.15 14.41
CA TYR A 439 40.06 -3.59 14.89
C TYR A 439 40.42 -4.16 16.26
N GLN A 440 39.42 -4.26 17.14
CA GLN A 440 39.58 -4.88 18.46
C GLN A 440 39.94 -6.38 18.37
N LEU A 441 39.59 -7.05 17.26
CA LEU A 441 39.75 -8.50 17.12
C LEU A 441 41.05 -8.90 16.42
N VAL A 442 41.42 -8.21 15.34
CA VAL A 442 42.54 -8.58 14.45
C VAL A 442 43.59 -7.47 14.32
N GLY A 443 43.37 -6.31 14.97
CA GLY A 443 44.31 -5.18 14.94
C GLY A 443 44.46 -4.55 13.55
N ILE A 444 45.68 -4.13 13.23
CA ILE A 444 46.02 -3.43 11.97
C ILE A 444 45.82 -4.33 10.74
N SER A 445 45.89 -5.66 10.88
CA SER A 445 45.73 -6.61 9.78
C SER A 445 44.34 -6.53 9.12
N MET A 446 43.34 -5.94 9.79
CA MET A 446 42.04 -5.64 9.19
C MET A 446 42.15 -4.72 7.95
N LEU A 447 43.13 -3.82 7.88
CA LEU A 447 43.31 -2.94 6.72
C LEU A 447 43.51 -3.73 5.42
N ALA A 448 44.09 -4.94 5.48
CA ALA A 448 44.23 -5.82 4.32
C ALA A 448 42.88 -6.38 3.85
N GLY A 449 41.99 -6.73 4.79
CA GLY A 449 40.60 -7.11 4.49
C GLY A 449 39.78 -5.95 3.94
N LEU A 450 39.92 -4.77 4.53
CA LEU A 450 39.27 -3.55 4.06
C LEU A 450 39.75 -3.16 2.66
N GLY A 451 41.06 -3.24 2.39
CA GLY A 451 41.63 -3.00 1.07
C GLY A 451 41.10 -3.98 0.02
N ALA A 452 41.05 -5.28 0.34
CA ALA A 452 40.47 -6.29 -0.53
C ALA A 452 38.97 -6.03 -0.80
N MET A 453 38.23 -5.58 0.20
CA MET A 453 36.81 -5.24 0.07
C MET A 453 36.59 -3.98 -0.77
N LEU A 454 37.35 -2.92 -0.52
CA LEU A 454 37.31 -1.68 -1.31
C LEU A 454 37.69 -1.93 -2.77
N ALA A 455 38.60 -2.87 -3.03
CA ALA A 455 38.96 -3.30 -4.39
C ALA A 455 37.82 -4.08 -5.10
N MET A 456 36.99 -4.81 -4.36
CA MET A 456 35.82 -5.53 -4.92
C MET A 456 34.64 -4.60 -5.25
N ILE A 457 34.49 -3.46 -4.58
CA ILE A 457 33.43 -2.48 -4.85
C ILE A 457 33.43 -1.97 -6.31
N PRO A 458 34.54 -1.48 -6.91
CA PRO A 458 34.53 -1.01 -8.30
C PRO A 458 34.28 -2.15 -9.30
N ILE A 459 34.75 -3.37 -9.01
CA ILE A 459 34.48 -4.56 -9.85
C ILE A 459 32.97 -4.82 -9.88
N ASN A 460 32.34 -4.90 -8.72
CA ASN A 460 30.88 -5.06 -8.61
C ASN A 460 30.12 -3.89 -9.23
N GLY A 461 30.61 -2.66 -9.08
CA GLY A 461 30.04 -1.47 -9.71
C GLY A 461 30.11 -1.50 -11.25
N PHE A 462 31.21 -1.99 -11.82
CA PHE A 462 31.37 -2.16 -13.26
C PHE A 462 30.43 -3.22 -13.81
N ILE A 463 30.33 -4.38 -13.15
CA ILE A 463 29.37 -5.44 -13.49
C ILE A 463 27.93 -4.92 -13.43
N ALA A 464 27.58 -4.16 -12.38
CA ALA A 464 26.25 -3.56 -12.23
C ALA A 464 25.93 -2.56 -13.36
N ARG A 465 26.91 -1.78 -13.85
CA ARG A 465 26.72 -0.88 -15.01
C ARG A 465 26.44 -1.65 -16.31
N ILE A 466 27.17 -2.74 -16.55
CA ILE A 466 26.91 -3.62 -17.70
C ILE A 466 25.51 -4.23 -17.59
N SER A 467 25.17 -4.78 -16.41
CA SER A 467 23.86 -5.37 -16.14
C SER A 467 22.72 -4.38 -16.37
N LYS A 468 22.84 -3.14 -15.86
CA LYS A 468 21.86 -2.07 -16.08
C LYS A 468 21.69 -1.72 -17.57
N THR A 469 22.78 -1.73 -18.33
CA THR A 469 22.74 -1.43 -19.78
C THR A 469 22.05 -2.55 -20.56
N LEU A 470 22.33 -3.81 -20.22
CA LEU A 470 21.66 -4.97 -20.81
C LEU A 470 20.18 -5.03 -20.43
N GLN A 471 19.82 -4.75 -19.17
CA GLN A 471 18.43 -4.66 -18.72
C GLN A 471 17.65 -3.57 -19.47
N LYS A 472 18.26 -2.40 -19.72
CA LYS A 472 17.62 -1.35 -20.55
C LYS A 472 17.36 -1.83 -21.98
N ARG A 473 18.30 -2.54 -22.59
CA ARG A 473 18.11 -3.12 -23.93
C ARG A 473 17.02 -4.19 -23.93
N GLN A 474 17.00 -5.03 -22.90
CA GLN A 474 15.98 -6.06 -22.71
C GLN A 474 14.57 -5.47 -22.56
N MET A 475 14.41 -4.39 -21.79
CA MET A 475 13.12 -3.70 -21.66
C MET A 475 12.66 -3.15 -23.02
N LYS A 476 13.54 -2.53 -23.81
CA LYS A 476 13.19 -2.07 -25.17
C LYS A 476 12.68 -3.21 -26.08
N ASN A 477 13.36 -4.36 -26.06
CA ASN A 477 12.93 -5.52 -26.85
C ASN A 477 11.59 -6.08 -26.35
N LYS A 478 11.41 -6.15 -25.02
CA LYS A 478 10.17 -6.60 -24.38
C LYS A 478 9.00 -5.66 -24.67
N ASP A 479 9.22 -4.35 -24.70
CA ASP A 479 8.23 -3.34 -25.05
C ASP A 479 7.82 -3.46 -26.51
N ALA A 480 8.78 -3.63 -27.42
CA ALA A 480 8.52 -3.86 -28.84
C ALA A 480 7.66 -5.13 -29.06
N ARG A 481 7.97 -6.22 -28.35
CA ARG A 481 7.18 -7.46 -28.37
C ARG A 481 5.76 -7.23 -27.85
N THR A 482 5.63 -6.59 -26.69
CA THR A 482 4.32 -6.36 -26.03
C THR A 482 3.44 -5.44 -26.87
N ARG A 483 4.03 -4.39 -27.47
CA ARG A 483 3.35 -3.51 -28.43
C ARG A 483 2.85 -4.28 -29.65
N LEU A 484 3.72 -5.07 -30.30
CA LEU A 484 3.32 -5.88 -31.46
C LEU A 484 2.22 -6.89 -31.10
N MET A 485 2.32 -7.55 -29.94
CA MET A 485 1.27 -8.45 -29.44
C MET A 485 -0.07 -7.73 -29.26
N THR A 486 -0.04 -6.51 -28.71
CA THR A 486 -1.25 -5.69 -28.53
C THR A 486 -1.86 -5.30 -29.87
N GLU A 487 -1.03 -4.89 -30.84
CA GLU A 487 -1.46 -4.60 -32.21
C GLU A 487 -2.09 -5.82 -32.90
N ILE A 488 -1.54 -7.02 -32.68
CA ILE A 488 -2.09 -8.29 -33.19
C ILE A 488 -3.45 -8.61 -32.54
N LEU A 489 -3.57 -8.49 -31.22
CA LEU A 489 -4.81 -8.79 -30.50
C LEU A 489 -5.95 -7.82 -30.87
N ASN A 490 -5.66 -6.52 -30.93
CA ASN A 490 -6.64 -5.49 -31.29
C ASN A 490 -7.15 -5.65 -32.73
N ASN A 491 -6.31 -6.17 -33.64
CA ASN A 491 -6.65 -6.34 -35.06
C ASN A 491 -6.82 -7.81 -35.46
N MET A 492 -7.08 -8.71 -34.49
CA MET A 492 -7.10 -10.16 -34.72
C MET A 492 -8.09 -10.56 -35.82
N LYS A 493 -9.26 -9.93 -35.87
CA LYS A 493 -10.28 -10.21 -36.89
C LYS A 493 -9.74 -9.91 -38.31
N SER A 494 -9.17 -8.73 -38.51
CA SER A 494 -8.57 -8.33 -39.79
C SER A 494 -7.40 -9.21 -40.18
N ILE A 495 -6.50 -9.52 -39.24
CA ILE A 495 -5.33 -10.39 -39.49
C ILE A 495 -5.77 -11.79 -39.93
N LYS A 496 -6.81 -12.36 -39.33
CA LYS A 496 -7.37 -13.66 -39.74
C LYS A 496 -8.06 -13.59 -41.10
N LEU A 497 -8.84 -12.54 -41.37
CA LEU A 497 -9.51 -12.32 -42.66
C LEU A 497 -8.51 -12.25 -43.83
N TYR A 498 -7.36 -11.59 -43.63
CA TYR A 498 -6.29 -11.48 -44.63
C TYR A 498 -5.27 -12.63 -44.59
N ALA A 499 -5.45 -13.64 -43.72
CA ALA A 499 -4.52 -14.75 -43.51
C ALA A 499 -3.06 -14.33 -43.22
N TRP A 500 -2.86 -13.19 -42.55
CA TRP A 500 -1.53 -12.65 -42.21
C TRP A 500 -0.92 -13.22 -40.91
N THR A 501 -1.55 -14.23 -40.32
CA THR A 501 -1.13 -14.81 -39.03
C THR A 501 0.32 -15.28 -39.06
N THR A 502 0.75 -15.96 -40.12
CA THR A 502 2.13 -16.47 -40.27
C THR A 502 3.16 -15.35 -40.38
N ALA A 503 2.87 -14.28 -41.13
CA ALA A 503 3.75 -13.13 -41.29
C ALA A 503 3.96 -12.38 -39.97
N PHE A 504 2.87 -12.13 -39.22
CA PHE A 504 2.95 -11.51 -37.89
C PHE A 504 3.64 -12.42 -36.88
N MET A 505 3.43 -13.74 -36.96
CA MET A 505 4.09 -14.71 -36.08
C MET A 505 5.60 -14.75 -36.32
N ASN A 506 6.04 -14.74 -37.58
CA ASN A 506 7.47 -14.69 -37.92
C ASN A 506 8.12 -13.40 -37.42
N LYS A 507 7.44 -12.26 -37.55
CA LYS A 507 7.90 -10.97 -37.02
C LYS A 507 8.02 -11.00 -35.49
N LEU A 508 7.06 -11.64 -34.80
CA LEU A 508 7.10 -11.80 -33.36
C LEU A 508 8.24 -12.74 -32.91
N ASN A 509 8.44 -13.85 -33.62
CA ASN A 509 9.53 -14.80 -33.37
C ASN A 509 10.91 -14.18 -33.55
N PHE A 510 11.11 -13.30 -34.54
CA PHE A 510 12.36 -12.56 -34.71
C PHE A 510 12.66 -11.66 -33.49
N ILE A 511 11.67 -10.93 -32.99
CA ILE A 511 11.86 -10.10 -31.78
C ILE A 511 12.16 -10.99 -30.56
N ARG A 512 11.45 -12.12 -30.41
CA ARG A 512 11.62 -13.03 -29.28
C ARG A 512 12.98 -13.77 -29.32
N ASN A 513 13.27 -14.48 -30.39
CA ASN A 513 14.39 -15.42 -30.46
C ASN A 513 15.72 -14.71 -30.73
N ASP A 514 15.74 -13.79 -31.71
CA ASP A 514 17.00 -13.18 -32.16
C ASP A 514 17.41 -11.95 -31.34
N GLN A 515 16.43 -11.24 -30.75
CA GLN A 515 16.70 -10.03 -29.96
C GLN A 515 16.57 -10.26 -28.46
N GLU A 516 15.41 -10.73 -27.99
CA GLU A 516 15.08 -10.86 -26.57
C GLU A 516 15.88 -11.99 -25.90
N LEU A 517 15.77 -13.23 -26.37
CA LEU A 517 16.47 -14.38 -25.79
C LEU A 517 17.99 -14.21 -25.84
N HIS A 518 18.53 -13.68 -26.94
CA HIS A 518 19.97 -13.41 -27.03
C HIS A 518 20.45 -12.36 -26.01
N THR A 519 19.64 -11.33 -25.73
CA THR A 519 19.95 -10.35 -24.68
C THR A 519 19.85 -10.99 -23.29
N LEU A 520 18.85 -11.85 -23.05
CA LEU A 520 18.70 -12.62 -21.81
C LEU A 520 19.90 -13.57 -21.57
N ARG A 521 20.45 -14.24 -22.59
CA ARG A 521 21.68 -15.04 -22.43
C ARG A 521 22.84 -14.21 -21.88
N LYS A 522 23.03 -13.00 -22.43
CA LYS A 522 24.07 -12.07 -21.96
C LYS A 522 23.82 -11.61 -20.53
N ILE A 523 22.56 -11.34 -20.17
CA ILE A 523 22.19 -11.01 -18.79
C ILE A 523 22.49 -12.18 -17.86
N GLY A 524 22.13 -13.41 -18.22
CA GLY A 524 22.43 -14.61 -17.45
C GLY A 524 23.93 -14.80 -17.22
N ALA A 525 24.75 -14.63 -18.25
CA ALA A 525 26.21 -14.70 -18.14
C ALA A 525 26.78 -13.61 -17.21
N VAL A 526 26.33 -12.36 -17.35
CA VAL A 526 26.75 -11.25 -16.48
C VAL A 526 26.29 -11.48 -15.03
N THR A 527 25.10 -12.05 -14.83
CA THR A 527 24.56 -12.40 -13.51
C THR A 527 25.36 -13.52 -12.85
N ALA A 528 25.79 -14.53 -13.62
CA ALA A 528 26.67 -15.58 -13.12
C ALA A 528 28.03 -15.01 -12.66
N ILE A 529 28.63 -14.09 -13.43
CA ILE A 529 29.85 -13.38 -13.04
C ILE A 529 29.61 -12.52 -11.79
N ALA A 530 28.47 -11.82 -11.70
CA ALA A 530 28.13 -11.04 -10.50
C ALA A 530 28.02 -11.93 -9.25
N ASN A 531 27.32 -13.07 -9.36
CA ASN A 531 27.19 -14.05 -8.28
C ASN A 531 28.55 -14.62 -7.86
N PHE A 532 29.45 -14.88 -8.81
CA PHE A 532 30.82 -15.28 -8.52
C PHE A 532 31.54 -14.26 -7.64
N THR A 533 31.57 -13.00 -8.08
CA THR A 533 32.26 -11.93 -7.36
C THR A 533 31.64 -11.74 -5.99
N TRP A 534 30.32 -11.81 -5.87
CA TRP A 534 29.61 -11.67 -4.60
C TRP A 534 29.91 -12.81 -3.62
N SER A 535 29.83 -14.06 -4.11
CA SER A 535 30.11 -15.27 -3.31
C SER A 535 31.56 -15.34 -2.85
N THR A 536 32.51 -14.89 -3.68
CA THR A 536 33.95 -14.97 -3.37
C THR A 536 34.47 -13.79 -2.54
N THR A 537 33.73 -12.67 -2.46
CA THR A 537 34.16 -11.47 -1.73
C THR A 537 34.49 -11.75 -0.25
N PRO A 538 33.64 -12.43 0.55
CA PRO A 538 33.95 -12.75 1.95
C PRO A 538 35.19 -13.65 2.11
N PHE A 539 35.42 -14.57 1.15
CA PHE A 539 36.59 -15.45 1.14
C PHE A 539 37.88 -14.67 0.86
N PHE A 540 37.87 -13.78 -0.13
CA PHE A 540 39.04 -12.92 -0.41
C PHE A 540 39.37 -12.00 0.77
N VAL A 541 38.35 -11.42 1.39
CA VAL A 541 38.52 -10.55 2.56
C VAL A 541 39.08 -11.32 3.75
N SER A 542 38.52 -12.49 4.06
CA SER A 542 39.01 -13.34 5.16
C SER A 542 40.42 -13.87 4.91
N CYS A 543 40.71 -14.36 3.70
CA CYS A 543 42.03 -14.85 3.32
C CYS A 543 43.09 -13.74 3.39
N SER A 544 42.80 -12.55 2.86
CA SER A 544 43.71 -11.40 2.93
C SER A 544 44.00 -11.00 4.38
N THR A 545 42.95 -10.90 5.20
CA THR A 545 43.08 -10.52 6.61
C THR A 545 43.89 -11.55 7.41
N PHE A 546 43.58 -12.85 7.27
CA PHE A 546 44.26 -13.90 8.01
C PHE A 546 45.70 -14.11 7.52
N ALA A 547 45.97 -13.97 6.22
CA ALA A 547 47.32 -14.03 5.68
C ALA A 547 48.21 -12.92 6.26
N VAL A 548 47.72 -11.67 6.27
CA VAL A 548 48.47 -10.54 6.84
C VAL A 548 48.58 -10.68 8.36
N PHE A 549 47.54 -11.15 9.06
CA PHE A 549 47.59 -11.40 10.50
C PHE A 549 48.69 -12.40 10.87
N VAL A 550 48.78 -13.52 10.16
CA VAL A 550 49.81 -14.54 10.39
C VAL A 550 51.20 -14.03 9.99
N ALA A 551 51.31 -13.15 9.00
CA ALA A 551 52.58 -12.57 8.56
C ALA A 551 53.11 -11.45 9.48
N THR A 552 52.23 -10.72 10.18
CA THR A 552 52.59 -9.52 10.96
C THR A 552 52.49 -9.71 12.47
N SER A 553 51.63 -10.61 12.94
CA SER A 553 51.41 -10.87 14.37
C SER A 553 52.07 -12.19 14.79
N HIS A 554 52.75 -12.17 15.94
CA HIS A 554 53.25 -13.40 16.58
C HIS A 554 52.14 -14.17 17.32
N ALA A 555 50.92 -13.62 17.41
CA ALA A 555 49.80 -14.29 18.04
C ALA A 555 49.26 -15.45 17.15
N PRO A 556 48.93 -16.62 17.74
CA PRO A 556 48.33 -17.72 17.00
C PRO A 556 46.92 -17.34 16.52
N LEU A 557 46.56 -17.78 15.31
CA LEU A 557 45.21 -17.59 14.79
C LEU A 557 44.24 -18.57 15.47
N THR A 558 43.54 -18.11 16.51
CA THR A 558 42.64 -18.92 17.35
C THR A 558 41.18 -18.92 16.86
N THR A 559 40.40 -19.91 17.31
CA THR A 559 38.96 -20.04 17.02
C THR A 559 38.16 -18.81 17.45
N GLU A 560 38.55 -18.17 18.55
CA GLU A 560 37.91 -16.94 19.09
C GLU A 560 38.15 -15.69 18.23
N ILE A 561 39.16 -15.69 17.36
CA ILE A 561 39.42 -14.60 16.40
C ILE A 561 38.73 -14.91 15.07
N VAL A 562 38.88 -16.14 14.56
CA VAL A 562 38.46 -16.50 13.20
C VAL A 562 36.95 -16.47 13.00
N PHE A 563 36.17 -17.13 13.88
CA PHE A 563 34.73 -17.24 13.67
C PHE A 563 34.00 -15.91 13.87
N PRO A 564 34.28 -15.12 14.93
CA PRO A 564 33.71 -13.78 15.04
C PRO A 564 34.12 -12.86 13.86
N ALA A 565 35.36 -12.93 13.37
CA ALA A 565 35.78 -12.16 12.20
C ALA A 565 34.98 -12.53 10.94
N LEU A 566 34.76 -13.83 10.67
CA LEU A 566 33.92 -14.28 9.56
C LEU A 566 32.48 -13.76 9.67
N THR A 567 31.90 -13.79 10.88
CA THR A 567 30.54 -13.24 11.07
C THR A 567 30.48 -11.73 10.81
N LEU A 568 31.51 -10.99 11.23
CA LEU A 568 31.63 -9.54 10.98
C LEU A 568 31.80 -9.23 9.48
N PHE A 569 32.61 -10.02 8.75
CA PHE A 569 32.74 -9.87 7.30
C PHE A 569 31.43 -10.14 6.57
N ASN A 570 30.70 -11.20 6.95
CA ASN A 570 29.40 -11.50 6.36
C ASN A 570 28.38 -10.40 6.62
N LEU A 571 28.37 -9.82 7.83
CA LEU A 571 27.49 -8.71 8.18
C LEU A 571 27.76 -7.45 7.34
N LEU A 572 29.03 -7.23 6.94
CA LEU A 572 29.44 -6.09 6.11
C LEU A 572 29.02 -6.23 4.63
N THR A 573 28.74 -7.46 4.15
CA THR A 573 28.34 -7.69 2.76
C THR A 573 27.01 -7.02 2.41
N PHE A 574 26.00 -7.14 3.28
CA PHE A 574 24.65 -6.65 3.01
C PHE A 574 24.59 -5.12 2.84
N PRO A 575 25.15 -4.29 3.75
CA PRO A 575 25.15 -2.83 3.61
C PRO A 575 25.85 -2.36 2.33
N LEU A 576 26.94 -3.02 1.95
CA LEU A 576 27.67 -2.69 0.73
C LEU A 576 26.90 -3.06 -0.54
N ALA A 577 26.06 -4.10 -0.50
CA ALA A 577 25.17 -4.47 -1.60
C ALA A 577 24.02 -3.49 -1.77
N VAL A 578 23.42 -3.08 -0.66
CA VAL A 578 22.18 -2.30 -0.66
C VAL A 578 22.45 -0.81 -0.86
N LEU A 579 23.59 -0.27 -0.39
CA LEU A 579 23.90 1.15 -0.49
C LEU A 579 23.84 1.71 -1.94
N PRO A 580 24.43 1.06 -2.97
CA PRO A 580 24.30 1.50 -4.35
C PRO A 580 22.84 1.53 -4.84
N MET A 581 22.04 0.54 -4.44
CA MET A 581 20.61 0.45 -4.79
C MET A 581 19.83 1.63 -4.20
N VAL A 582 20.11 1.98 -2.94
CA VAL A 582 19.47 3.12 -2.26
C VAL A 582 19.86 4.45 -2.92
N ILE A 583 21.12 4.63 -3.29
CA ILE A 583 21.56 5.82 -4.04
C ILE A 583 20.79 5.94 -5.36
N THR A 584 20.62 4.84 -6.10
CA THR A 584 19.82 4.86 -7.34
C THR A 584 18.35 5.16 -7.07
N ALA A 585 17.77 4.62 -6.00
CA ALA A 585 16.38 4.88 -5.60
C ALA A 585 16.16 6.36 -5.23
N ILE A 586 17.14 7.00 -4.56
CA ILE A 586 17.08 8.44 -4.25
C ILE A 586 17.08 9.28 -5.52
N ILE A 587 17.93 8.95 -6.50
CA ILE A 587 17.98 9.66 -7.78
C ILE A 587 16.65 9.52 -8.53
N GLU A 588 16.12 8.30 -8.62
CA GLU A 588 14.82 8.03 -9.26
C GLU A 588 13.67 8.75 -8.57
N ALA A 589 13.61 8.71 -7.23
CA ALA A 589 12.63 9.43 -6.44
C ALA A 589 12.76 10.95 -6.59
N SER A 590 13.97 11.49 -6.71
CA SER A 590 14.19 12.93 -6.96
C SER A 590 13.62 13.36 -8.32
N VAL A 591 13.80 12.54 -9.36
CA VAL A 591 13.22 12.78 -10.69
C VAL A 591 11.68 12.66 -10.65
N ALA A 592 11.14 11.71 -9.89
CA ALA A 592 9.70 11.59 -9.65
C ALA A 592 9.14 12.81 -8.90
N VAL A 593 9.82 13.27 -7.85
CA VAL A 593 9.45 14.45 -7.07
C VAL A 593 9.41 15.70 -7.95
N ASN A 594 10.40 15.91 -8.82
CA ASN A 594 10.39 17.05 -9.74
C ASN A 594 9.19 17.00 -10.69
N ARG A 595 8.92 15.84 -11.31
CA ARG A 595 7.76 15.66 -12.19
C ARG A 595 6.42 15.88 -11.48
N LEU A 596 6.28 15.38 -10.25
CA LEU A 596 5.09 15.59 -9.42
C LEU A 596 4.96 17.05 -8.98
N THR A 597 6.06 17.73 -8.67
CA THR A 597 6.05 19.16 -8.33
C THR A 597 5.58 19.99 -9.52
N ASP A 598 6.12 19.73 -10.72
CA ASP A 598 5.70 20.38 -11.97
C ASP A 598 4.22 20.09 -12.29
N TYR A 599 3.72 18.91 -11.93
CA TYR A 599 2.30 18.56 -12.10
C TYR A 599 1.40 19.29 -11.11
N PHE A 600 1.78 19.36 -9.83
CA PHE A 600 0.99 20.04 -8.81
C PHE A 600 0.97 21.56 -8.98
N THR A 601 1.99 22.15 -9.62
CA THR A 601 2.03 23.58 -9.94
C THR A 601 1.44 23.93 -11.31
N ALA A 602 1.00 22.93 -12.09
CA ALA A 602 0.34 23.15 -13.38
C ALA A 602 -0.96 23.97 -13.21
N PRO A 603 -1.33 24.78 -14.22
CA PRO A 603 -2.48 25.68 -14.14
C PRO A 603 -3.80 24.91 -13.91
N GLU A 604 -4.61 25.45 -13.00
CA GLU A 604 -5.96 24.95 -12.70
C GLU A 604 -7.02 25.79 -13.41
N LEU A 605 -8.24 25.25 -13.49
CA LEU A 605 -9.41 25.95 -13.99
C LEU A 605 -9.67 27.23 -13.18
N GLN A 606 -10.08 28.27 -13.89
CA GLN A 606 -10.40 29.57 -13.30
C GLN A 606 -11.70 29.46 -12.47
N PRO A 607 -11.67 29.73 -11.15
CA PRO A 607 -12.85 29.54 -10.29
C PRO A 607 -13.99 30.52 -10.60
N ASP A 608 -13.67 31.70 -11.14
CA ASP A 608 -14.62 32.75 -11.52
C ASP A 608 -14.98 32.74 -13.03
N ALA A 609 -14.62 31.68 -13.78
CA ALA A 609 -14.97 31.57 -15.19
C ALA A 609 -16.50 31.63 -15.41
N VAL A 610 -17.26 30.93 -14.57
CA VAL A 610 -18.73 30.84 -14.64
C VAL A 610 -19.35 31.11 -13.27
N LEU A 611 -20.26 32.08 -13.20
CA LEU A 611 -21.05 32.37 -12.01
C LEU A 611 -22.25 31.43 -11.97
N ARG A 612 -22.29 30.53 -10.98
CA ARG A 612 -23.40 29.59 -10.80
C ARG A 612 -24.37 30.10 -9.73
N SER A 613 -25.67 30.13 -10.04
CA SER A 613 -26.74 30.60 -9.15
C SER A 613 -27.90 29.62 -9.08
N GLU A 614 -28.87 29.87 -8.19
CA GLU A 614 -30.06 29.05 -8.04
C GLU A 614 -30.93 29.01 -9.32
N PRO A 615 -31.67 27.91 -9.55
CA PRO A 615 -32.52 27.75 -10.72
C PRO A 615 -33.66 28.77 -10.75
N VAL A 616 -34.04 29.17 -11.96
CA VAL A 616 -35.05 30.19 -12.23
C VAL A 616 -36.44 29.63 -12.57
N GLY A 617 -37.45 30.51 -12.58
CA GLY A 617 -38.81 30.21 -13.06
C GLY A 617 -38.88 30.03 -14.58
N THR A 618 -39.99 29.48 -15.09
CA THR A 618 -40.21 29.34 -16.54
C THR A 618 -40.19 30.71 -17.22
N GLY A 619 -39.54 30.82 -18.39
CA GLY A 619 -39.43 32.09 -19.14
C GLY A 619 -38.39 33.08 -18.61
N GLU A 620 -37.77 32.82 -17.45
CA GLU A 620 -36.66 33.63 -16.96
C GLU A 620 -35.32 33.18 -17.58
N GLU A 621 -34.37 34.12 -17.64
CA GLU A 621 -33.04 33.88 -18.22
C GLU A 621 -32.24 32.92 -17.35
N SER A 622 -31.97 31.74 -17.91
CA SER A 622 -31.27 30.62 -17.26
C SER A 622 -29.78 30.59 -17.58
N VAL A 623 -29.39 31.05 -18.78
CA VAL A 623 -28.02 31.17 -19.24
C VAL A 623 -27.82 32.57 -19.80
N ARG A 624 -26.76 33.24 -19.38
CA ARG A 624 -26.39 34.58 -19.84
C ARG A 624 -24.89 34.67 -20.09
N ILE A 625 -24.51 35.14 -21.27
CA ILE A 625 -23.13 35.49 -21.64
C ILE A 625 -23.15 36.94 -22.14
N ARG A 626 -22.33 37.81 -21.54
CA ARG A 626 -22.24 39.24 -21.90
C ARG A 626 -20.80 39.66 -22.18
N ASP A 627 -20.59 40.24 -23.35
CA ASP A 627 -19.33 40.81 -23.84
C ASP A 627 -18.10 39.94 -23.53
N ALA A 628 -18.28 38.62 -23.68
CA ALA A 628 -17.32 37.65 -23.20
C ALA A 628 -16.33 37.21 -24.29
N THR A 629 -15.05 37.17 -23.92
CA THR A 629 -13.97 36.71 -24.80
C THR A 629 -13.20 35.58 -24.13
N PHE A 630 -12.96 34.51 -24.87
CA PHE A 630 -12.40 33.26 -24.37
C PHE A 630 -11.17 32.80 -25.14
N THR A 631 -10.26 32.15 -24.44
CA THR A 631 -9.05 31.54 -24.98
C THR A 631 -8.80 30.17 -24.34
N TRP A 632 -8.07 29.30 -25.04
CA TRP A 632 -7.64 28.01 -24.51
C TRP A 632 -6.45 28.12 -23.56
N ASN A 633 -5.54 29.06 -23.84
CA ASN A 633 -4.32 29.29 -23.08
C ASN A 633 -4.30 30.73 -22.61
N LYS A 634 -3.92 30.93 -21.35
CA LYS A 634 -3.92 32.26 -20.72
C LYS A 634 -3.02 33.26 -21.48
N ASP A 635 -1.87 32.79 -21.95
CA ASP A 635 -0.87 33.58 -22.67
C ASP A 635 -0.92 33.39 -24.20
N GLY A 636 -2.01 32.81 -24.72
CA GLY A 636 -2.16 32.58 -26.16
C GLY A 636 -2.57 33.83 -26.92
N ASP A 637 -1.94 34.08 -28.08
CA ASP A 637 -2.23 35.26 -28.92
C ASP A 637 -3.59 35.19 -29.63
N ARG A 638 -4.23 34.02 -29.72
CA ARG A 638 -5.47 33.82 -30.48
C ARG A 638 -6.66 33.54 -29.56
N ASN A 639 -7.62 34.46 -29.58
CA ASN A 639 -8.93 34.25 -28.97
C ASN A 639 -9.77 33.27 -29.80
N VAL A 640 -10.37 32.29 -29.13
CA VAL A 640 -11.23 31.26 -29.75
C VAL A 640 -12.61 31.83 -30.01
N LEU A 641 -13.14 32.58 -29.06
CA LEU A 641 -14.44 33.24 -29.11
C LEU A 641 -14.27 34.70 -28.69
N GLN A 642 -14.91 35.62 -29.41
CA GLN A 642 -14.74 37.06 -29.23
C GLN A 642 -16.09 37.75 -29.13
N ASP A 643 -16.24 38.62 -28.13
CA ASP A 643 -17.39 39.51 -27.95
C ASP A 643 -18.74 38.79 -28.03
N ILE A 644 -18.81 37.64 -27.36
CA ILE A 644 -19.99 36.78 -27.36
C ILE A 644 -21.07 37.39 -26.46
N ASN A 645 -22.27 37.55 -27.04
CA ASN A 645 -23.47 37.97 -26.35
C ASN A 645 -24.60 36.95 -26.61
N PHE A 646 -25.00 36.21 -25.58
CA PHE A 646 -25.99 35.13 -25.69
C PHE A 646 -26.87 35.05 -24.45
N SER A 647 -28.16 34.74 -24.66
CA SER A 647 -29.13 34.54 -23.59
C SER A 647 -30.09 33.41 -23.93
N ALA A 648 -30.35 32.51 -22.99
CA ALA A 648 -31.33 31.42 -23.13
C ALA A 648 -32.27 31.35 -21.92
N HIS A 649 -33.57 31.23 -22.18
CA HIS A 649 -34.59 31.18 -21.13
C HIS A 649 -35.04 29.76 -20.83
N LYS A 650 -35.58 29.59 -19.62
CA LYS A 650 -36.09 28.28 -19.19
C LYS A 650 -37.31 27.86 -20.00
N GLY A 651 -37.23 26.67 -20.59
CA GLY A 651 -38.24 26.10 -21.48
C GLY A 651 -37.91 26.25 -22.97
N GLU A 652 -36.90 27.02 -23.33
CA GLU A 652 -36.54 27.26 -24.74
C GLU A 652 -35.59 26.19 -25.28
N LEU A 653 -35.71 25.91 -26.58
CA LEU A 653 -34.71 25.19 -27.38
C LEU A 653 -33.95 26.19 -28.25
N SER A 654 -32.65 26.38 -27.95
CA SER A 654 -31.73 27.23 -28.71
C SER A 654 -30.75 26.37 -29.51
N CYS A 655 -30.70 26.55 -30.83
CA CYS A 655 -29.79 25.83 -31.71
C CYS A 655 -28.60 26.71 -32.14
N ILE A 656 -27.39 26.16 -32.09
CA ILE A 656 -26.15 26.82 -32.51
C ILE A 656 -25.67 26.18 -33.81
N LEU A 657 -25.66 26.97 -34.88
CA LEU A 657 -25.21 26.61 -36.21
C LEU A 657 -23.83 27.21 -36.50
N GLY A 658 -23.12 26.60 -37.44
CA GLY A 658 -21.84 27.11 -37.92
C GLY A 658 -21.12 26.04 -38.73
N ARG A 659 -20.14 26.44 -39.54
CA ARG A 659 -19.30 25.48 -40.28
C ARG A 659 -18.51 24.57 -39.33
N VAL A 660 -17.98 23.47 -39.85
CA VAL A 660 -17.04 22.62 -39.11
C VAL A 660 -15.84 23.47 -38.69
N GLY A 661 -15.44 23.40 -37.42
CA GLY A 661 -14.36 24.21 -36.86
C GLY A 661 -14.70 25.66 -36.51
N ALA A 662 -15.97 26.09 -36.60
CA ALA A 662 -16.37 27.46 -36.25
C ALA A 662 -16.36 27.79 -34.73
N GLY A 663 -16.09 26.80 -33.86
CA GLY A 663 -16.05 26.96 -32.40
C GLY A 663 -17.33 26.58 -31.64
N LYS A 664 -18.23 25.77 -32.24
CA LYS A 664 -19.52 25.38 -31.63
C LYS A 664 -19.35 24.62 -30.31
N SER A 665 -18.52 23.58 -30.28
CA SER A 665 -18.19 22.83 -29.07
C SER A 665 -17.53 23.73 -28.03
N SER A 666 -16.58 24.56 -28.47
CA SER A 666 -15.92 25.55 -27.61
C SER A 666 -16.90 26.53 -26.97
N PHE A 667 -17.97 26.91 -27.68
CA PHE A 667 -19.03 27.74 -27.13
C PHE A 667 -19.78 27.05 -25.98
N LEU A 668 -20.10 25.76 -26.11
CA LEU A 668 -20.71 24.99 -25.01
C LEU A 668 -19.75 24.83 -23.82
N GLU A 669 -18.46 24.59 -24.09
CA GLU A 669 -17.42 24.47 -23.07
C GLU A 669 -17.19 25.77 -22.26
N THR A 670 -17.50 26.95 -22.84
CA THR A 670 -17.49 28.21 -22.05
C THR A 670 -18.53 28.21 -20.93
N MET A 671 -19.69 27.59 -21.16
CA MET A 671 -20.77 27.49 -20.16
C MET A 671 -20.44 26.47 -19.07
N LEU A 672 -19.61 25.48 -19.38
CA LEU A 672 -19.07 24.52 -18.42
C LEU A 672 -17.97 25.14 -17.54
N GLY A 673 -17.23 26.10 -18.11
CA GLY A 673 -16.10 26.79 -17.47
C GLY A 673 -14.73 26.19 -17.84
N ASP A 674 -14.65 25.44 -18.94
CA ASP A 674 -13.41 24.78 -19.37
C ASP A 674 -12.45 25.73 -20.12
N LEU A 675 -12.97 26.78 -20.76
CA LEU A 675 -12.16 27.82 -21.41
C LEU A 675 -11.80 28.95 -20.43
N TYR A 676 -10.62 29.54 -20.64
CA TYR A 676 -10.17 30.70 -19.86
C TYR A 676 -10.90 31.96 -20.31
N LYS A 677 -11.54 32.65 -19.36
CA LYS A 677 -12.31 33.87 -19.62
C LYS A 677 -11.40 35.10 -19.44
N ILE A 678 -11.17 35.85 -20.52
CA ILE A 678 -10.33 37.05 -20.49
C ILE A 678 -11.13 38.24 -19.97
N ARG A 679 -12.34 38.44 -20.49
CA ARG A 679 -13.26 39.52 -20.11
C ARG A 679 -14.71 39.06 -20.26
N GLY A 680 -15.62 39.84 -19.68
CA GLY A 680 -17.07 39.59 -19.72
C GLY A 680 -17.59 38.71 -18.59
N GLU A 681 -18.87 38.35 -18.69
CA GLU A 681 -19.60 37.61 -17.65
C GLU A 681 -20.31 36.39 -18.25
N VAL A 682 -20.24 35.25 -17.55
CA VAL A 682 -21.01 34.03 -17.83
C VAL A 682 -21.79 33.65 -16.58
N VAL A 683 -23.10 33.57 -16.69
CA VAL A 683 -24.01 33.20 -15.59
C VAL A 683 -24.81 31.97 -15.98
N MET A 684 -24.78 30.94 -15.14
CA MET A 684 -25.55 29.71 -15.27
C MET A 684 -26.45 29.55 -14.04
N ARG A 685 -27.77 29.48 -14.24
CA ARG A 685 -28.76 29.41 -13.15
C ARG A 685 -29.40 28.02 -13.08
N GLY A 686 -28.93 27.20 -12.15
CA GLY A 686 -29.34 25.81 -11.99
C GLY A 686 -28.27 24.80 -12.40
N THR A 687 -28.64 23.52 -12.40
CA THR A 687 -27.74 22.41 -12.73
C THR A 687 -27.69 22.15 -14.23
N SER A 688 -26.50 21.85 -14.77
CA SER A 688 -26.31 21.53 -16.18
C SER A 688 -26.11 20.02 -16.41
N ALA A 689 -26.66 19.51 -17.51
CA ALA A 689 -26.33 18.22 -18.10
C ALA A 689 -25.62 18.46 -19.44
N TYR A 690 -24.54 17.73 -19.68
CA TYR A 690 -23.73 17.87 -20.90
C TYR A 690 -23.65 16.53 -21.64
N VAL A 691 -23.87 16.57 -22.96
CA VAL A 691 -23.65 15.44 -23.87
C VAL A 691 -22.59 15.88 -24.87
N ALA A 692 -21.41 15.25 -24.80
CA ALA A 692 -20.28 15.55 -25.66
C ALA A 692 -20.45 14.96 -27.07
N GLN A 693 -19.80 15.57 -28.06
CA GLN A 693 -19.78 15.08 -29.44
C GLN A 693 -19.22 13.65 -29.54
N SER A 694 -18.18 13.34 -28.76
CA SER A 694 -17.67 11.97 -28.62
C SER A 694 -18.26 11.33 -27.37
N PRO A 695 -19.16 10.34 -27.49
CA PRO A 695 -19.81 9.72 -26.33
C PRO A 695 -18.81 9.03 -25.42
N TRP A 696 -18.84 9.37 -24.13
CA TRP A 696 -18.08 8.65 -23.10
C TRP A 696 -19.00 7.70 -22.32
N VAL A 697 -18.60 6.44 -22.23
CA VAL A 697 -19.35 5.35 -21.58
C VAL A 697 -18.47 4.71 -20.52
N MET A 698 -19.02 4.56 -19.31
CA MET A 698 -18.36 3.92 -18.18
C MET A 698 -18.29 2.40 -18.39
N ASN A 699 -17.22 1.78 -17.91
CA ASN A 699 -17.09 0.32 -17.86
C ASN A 699 -18.00 -0.26 -16.77
N ALA A 700 -19.29 -0.35 -17.06
CA ALA A 700 -20.36 -0.84 -16.20
C ALA A 700 -21.52 -1.37 -17.07
N SER A 701 -22.62 -1.79 -16.44
CA SER A 701 -23.83 -2.17 -17.17
C SER A 701 -24.42 -0.99 -17.94
N VAL A 702 -25.24 -1.26 -18.96
CA VAL A 702 -25.98 -0.23 -19.70
C VAL A 702 -26.87 0.57 -18.74
N ARG A 703 -27.57 -0.11 -17.82
CA ARG A 703 -28.40 0.51 -16.79
C ARG A 703 -27.61 1.49 -15.92
N GLU A 704 -26.46 1.07 -15.40
CA GLU A 704 -25.64 1.92 -14.53
C GLU A 704 -25.10 3.15 -15.28
N ASN A 705 -24.83 3.00 -16.59
CA ASN A 705 -24.47 4.11 -17.46
C ASN A 705 -25.58 5.15 -17.66
N VAL A 706 -26.86 4.75 -17.59
CA VAL A 706 -28.02 5.67 -17.66
C VAL A 706 -28.29 6.29 -16.30
N VAL A 707 -28.27 5.49 -15.23
CA VAL A 707 -28.60 5.92 -13.85
C VAL A 707 -27.52 6.82 -13.28
N PHE A 708 -26.24 6.54 -13.55
CA PHE A 708 -25.10 7.41 -13.29
C PHE A 708 -25.04 7.99 -11.86
N GLY A 709 -25.25 7.14 -10.85
CA GLY A 709 -25.21 7.53 -9.42
C GLY A 709 -26.45 8.28 -8.91
N TYR A 710 -27.47 8.50 -9.73
CA TYR A 710 -28.77 8.99 -9.29
C TYR A 710 -29.60 7.87 -8.65
N LYS A 711 -30.60 8.22 -7.84
CA LYS A 711 -31.52 7.24 -7.26
C LYS A 711 -32.27 6.47 -8.37
N TRP A 712 -32.39 5.16 -8.22
CA TRP A 712 -33.18 4.31 -9.11
C TRP A 712 -34.67 4.68 -9.09
N ASP A 713 -35.21 4.99 -10.25
CA ASP A 713 -36.61 5.32 -10.51
C ASP A 713 -37.08 4.56 -11.76
N PRO A 714 -37.71 3.38 -11.60
CA PRO A 714 -38.05 2.51 -12.73
C PRO A 714 -39.05 3.17 -13.69
N GLN A 715 -40.01 3.96 -13.18
CA GLN A 715 -41.03 4.59 -14.03
C GLN A 715 -40.42 5.65 -14.95
N PHE A 716 -39.50 6.46 -14.43
CA PHE A 716 -38.83 7.46 -15.25
C PHE A 716 -37.75 6.84 -16.15
N TYR A 717 -37.09 5.78 -15.69
CA TYR A 717 -36.15 5.01 -16.50
C TYR A 717 -36.82 4.49 -17.77
N ASP A 718 -37.94 3.78 -17.67
CA ASP A 718 -38.67 3.24 -18.83
C ASP A 718 -39.10 4.34 -19.81
N ARG A 719 -39.56 5.48 -19.29
CA ARG A 719 -39.89 6.65 -20.12
C ARG A 719 -38.68 7.20 -20.87
N THR A 720 -37.52 7.26 -20.20
CA THR A 720 -36.26 7.75 -20.78
C THR A 720 -35.77 6.82 -21.88
N ILE A 721 -35.75 5.51 -21.62
CA ILE A 721 -35.34 4.49 -22.59
C ILE A 721 -36.24 4.50 -23.82
N LYS A 722 -37.56 4.60 -23.62
CA LYS A 722 -38.52 4.71 -24.72
C LYS A 722 -38.29 5.97 -25.54
N ALA A 723 -38.18 7.14 -24.90
CA ALA A 723 -38.00 8.40 -25.61
C ALA A 723 -36.68 8.48 -26.39
N CYS A 724 -35.61 7.85 -25.89
CA CYS A 724 -34.31 7.77 -26.56
C CYS A 724 -34.20 6.61 -27.58
N ALA A 725 -35.29 5.88 -27.85
CA ALA A 725 -35.31 4.75 -28.79
C ALA A 725 -34.25 3.67 -28.49
N LEU A 726 -34.07 3.30 -27.21
CA LEU A 726 -33.09 2.30 -26.78
C LEU A 726 -33.69 0.89 -26.60
N ILE A 727 -35.00 0.73 -26.74
CA ILE A 727 -35.71 -0.56 -26.51
C ILE A 727 -35.22 -1.64 -27.47
N GLU A 728 -35.11 -1.31 -28.76
CA GLU A 728 -34.63 -2.24 -29.79
C GLU A 728 -33.15 -2.61 -29.59
N ASP A 729 -32.33 -1.64 -29.15
CA ASP A 729 -30.94 -1.91 -28.82
C ASP A 729 -30.84 -2.92 -27.68
N PHE A 730 -31.66 -2.77 -26.63
CA PHE A 730 -31.66 -3.69 -25.49
C PHE A 730 -32.07 -5.11 -25.88
N ALA A 731 -33.03 -5.25 -26.80
CA ALA A 731 -33.43 -6.57 -27.32
C ALA A 731 -32.28 -7.28 -28.07
N SER A 732 -31.37 -6.52 -28.69
CA SER A 732 -30.19 -7.07 -29.37
C SER A 732 -29.05 -7.46 -28.44
N LEU A 733 -29.04 -6.94 -27.21
CA LEU A 733 -27.95 -7.18 -26.25
C LEU A 733 -28.13 -8.52 -25.51
N PRO A 734 -27.05 -9.27 -25.22
CA PRO A 734 -27.14 -10.61 -24.64
C PRO A 734 -27.90 -10.70 -23.31
N ASP A 735 -27.77 -9.67 -22.46
CA ASP A 735 -28.39 -9.59 -21.14
C ASP A 735 -29.26 -8.31 -21.01
N GLY A 736 -29.76 -7.77 -22.13
CA GLY A 736 -30.56 -6.55 -22.12
C GLY A 736 -29.83 -5.34 -21.52
N ASP A 737 -30.49 -4.61 -20.62
CA ASP A 737 -29.94 -3.43 -19.95
C ASP A 737 -28.90 -3.75 -18.84
N GLN A 738 -28.79 -5.02 -18.46
CA GLN A 738 -27.78 -5.52 -17.51
C GLN A 738 -26.46 -5.90 -18.20
N THR A 739 -26.40 -5.77 -19.53
CA THR A 739 -25.21 -6.10 -20.32
C THR A 739 -24.02 -5.23 -19.93
N GLU A 740 -22.86 -5.86 -19.69
CA GLU A 740 -21.60 -5.14 -19.46
C GLU A 740 -21.05 -4.56 -20.78
N VAL A 741 -20.88 -3.25 -20.81
CA VAL A 741 -20.58 -2.51 -22.04
C VAL A 741 -19.08 -2.55 -22.36
N GLY A 742 -18.23 -2.80 -21.36
CA GLY A 742 -16.77 -2.83 -21.49
C GLY A 742 -16.14 -1.43 -21.54
N GLU A 743 -14.81 -1.37 -21.50
CA GLU A 743 -14.06 -0.11 -21.54
C GLU A 743 -14.39 0.69 -22.82
N ARG A 744 -14.77 1.97 -22.67
CA ARG A 744 -15.22 2.88 -23.76
C ARG A 744 -16.40 2.33 -24.59
N GLY A 745 -17.12 1.35 -24.07
CA GLY A 745 -18.24 0.70 -24.73
C GLY A 745 -17.89 0.02 -26.04
N ILE A 746 -16.82 -0.78 -26.08
CA ILE A 746 -16.40 -1.51 -27.28
C ILE A 746 -17.49 -2.43 -27.87
N SER A 747 -18.47 -2.83 -27.05
CA SER A 747 -19.61 -3.65 -27.46
C SER A 747 -20.71 -2.89 -28.21
N LEU A 748 -20.73 -1.55 -28.14
CA LEU A 748 -21.80 -0.71 -28.69
C LEU A 748 -21.39 0.00 -29.98
N SER A 749 -22.34 0.20 -30.89
CA SER A 749 -22.15 1.02 -32.10
C SER A 749 -22.09 2.52 -31.77
N GLY A 750 -21.62 3.36 -32.70
CA GLY A 750 -21.54 4.82 -32.51
C GLY A 750 -22.89 5.46 -32.15
N GLY A 751 -23.95 5.12 -32.89
CA GLY A 751 -25.30 5.62 -32.65
C GLY A 751 -25.91 5.10 -31.33
N GLN A 752 -25.60 3.86 -30.93
CA GLN A 752 -25.99 3.33 -29.62
C GLN A 752 -25.33 4.10 -28.47
N LYS A 753 -24.03 4.40 -28.59
CA LYS A 753 -23.33 5.20 -27.58
C LYS A 753 -23.92 6.60 -27.45
N ALA A 754 -24.22 7.25 -28.57
CA ALA A 754 -24.84 8.58 -28.57
C ALA A 754 -26.20 8.58 -27.87
N ARG A 755 -27.08 7.63 -28.19
CA ARG A 755 -28.39 7.46 -27.52
C ARG A 755 -28.25 7.14 -26.04
N LEU A 756 -27.30 6.29 -25.66
CA LEU A 756 -27.03 5.95 -24.27
C LEU A 756 -26.58 7.16 -23.45
N THR A 757 -25.67 7.98 -23.99
CA THR A 757 -25.23 9.23 -23.33
C THR A 757 -26.34 10.28 -23.26
N LEU A 758 -27.21 10.33 -24.26
CA LEU A 758 -28.38 11.20 -24.24
C LEU A 758 -29.37 10.75 -23.16
N ALA A 759 -29.67 9.45 -23.08
CA ALA A 759 -30.51 8.87 -22.04
C ALA A 759 -29.98 9.19 -20.63
N ARG A 760 -28.66 9.10 -20.42
CA ARG A 760 -28.00 9.52 -19.17
C ARG A 760 -28.30 10.98 -18.81
N ALA A 761 -28.17 11.89 -19.78
CA ALA A 761 -28.48 13.31 -19.55
C ALA A 761 -29.97 13.52 -19.23
N VAL A 762 -30.87 12.86 -19.96
CA VAL A 762 -32.33 12.96 -19.75
C VAL A 762 -32.70 12.43 -18.36
N TYR A 763 -32.14 11.29 -17.94
CA TYR A 763 -32.41 10.67 -16.64
C TYR A 763 -32.01 11.58 -15.46
N ALA A 764 -30.94 12.37 -15.60
CA ALA A 764 -30.47 13.31 -14.58
C ALA A 764 -31.48 14.43 -14.24
N ARG A 765 -32.40 14.75 -15.17
CA ARG A 765 -33.42 15.82 -15.01
C ARG A 765 -32.82 17.17 -14.58
N ALA A 766 -31.71 17.56 -15.21
CA ALA A 766 -31.03 18.83 -14.97
C ALA A 766 -31.92 20.04 -15.35
N ASP A 767 -31.48 21.26 -15.03
CA ASP A 767 -32.21 22.48 -15.40
C ASP A 767 -31.83 22.98 -16.80
N ILE A 768 -30.56 22.81 -17.16
CA ILE A 768 -29.96 23.24 -18.42
C ILE A 768 -29.33 22.03 -19.12
N TYR A 769 -29.62 21.86 -20.40
CA TYR A 769 -29.09 20.80 -21.25
C TYR A 769 -28.18 21.39 -22.32
N LEU A 770 -26.91 21.00 -22.31
CA LEU A 770 -25.90 21.36 -23.29
C LEU A 770 -25.62 20.13 -24.16
N LEU A 771 -26.00 20.18 -25.43
CA LEU A 771 -25.99 19.03 -26.33
C LEU A 771 -25.07 19.34 -27.51
N ASP A 772 -23.99 18.57 -27.65
CA ASP A 772 -22.99 18.76 -28.71
C ASP A 772 -23.13 17.66 -29.77
N ASP A 773 -23.78 18.01 -30.88
CA ASP A 773 -23.98 17.23 -32.10
C ASP A 773 -24.50 15.79 -31.91
N VAL A 774 -25.43 15.62 -30.96
CA VAL A 774 -25.97 14.33 -30.51
C VAL A 774 -26.73 13.56 -31.60
N LEU A 775 -27.19 14.26 -32.66
CA LEU A 775 -27.96 13.67 -33.77
C LEU A 775 -27.09 13.21 -34.95
N SER A 776 -25.77 13.47 -34.94
CA SER A 776 -24.90 13.21 -36.09
C SER A 776 -24.62 11.73 -36.36
N ALA A 777 -24.64 10.90 -35.30
CA ALA A 777 -24.29 9.48 -35.36
C ALA A 777 -25.51 8.54 -35.41
N VAL A 778 -26.73 9.09 -35.50
CA VAL A 778 -27.98 8.33 -35.52
C VAL A 778 -28.67 8.46 -36.87
N ASP A 779 -29.34 7.39 -37.31
CA ASP A 779 -30.10 7.39 -38.55
C ASP A 779 -31.24 8.41 -38.51
N GLN A 780 -31.65 8.92 -39.67
CA GLN A 780 -32.64 10.00 -39.78
C GLN A 780 -33.98 9.67 -39.09
N HIS A 781 -34.46 8.42 -39.19
CA HIS A 781 -35.70 7.98 -38.54
C HIS A 781 -35.59 8.03 -37.01
N VAL A 782 -34.48 7.51 -36.46
CA VAL A 782 -34.18 7.54 -35.02
C VAL A 782 -33.97 8.98 -34.55
N GLY A 783 -33.29 9.80 -35.35
CA GLY A 783 -33.11 11.23 -35.12
C GLY A 783 -34.45 11.95 -34.99
N ARG A 784 -35.41 11.69 -35.89
CA ARG A 784 -36.78 12.23 -35.83
C ARG A 784 -37.48 11.82 -34.53
N HIS A 785 -37.40 10.54 -34.15
CA HIS A 785 -37.97 10.04 -32.91
C HIS A 785 -37.40 10.76 -31.67
N ILE A 786 -36.09 11.01 -31.63
CA ILE A 786 -35.43 11.74 -30.54
C ILE A 786 -35.86 13.20 -30.52
N ILE A 787 -35.97 13.84 -31.69
CA ILE A 787 -36.46 15.22 -31.78
C ILE A 787 -37.86 15.31 -31.19
N ASP A 788 -38.80 14.44 -31.60
CA ASP A 788 -40.19 14.55 -31.18
C ASP A 788 -40.39 14.20 -29.69
N ASN A 789 -39.72 13.16 -29.19
CA ASN A 789 -39.95 12.63 -27.85
C ASN A 789 -39.01 13.16 -26.76
N VAL A 790 -37.87 13.77 -27.13
CA VAL A 790 -36.89 14.29 -26.16
C VAL A 790 -36.71 15.79 -26.30
N LEU A 791 -36.36 16.28 -27.49
CA LEU A 791 -35.84 17.65 -27.69
C LEU A 791 -36.92 18.68 -28.01
N GLY A 792 -37.97 18.29 -28.71
CA GLY A 792 -38.99 19.17 -29.26
C GLY A 792 -39.99 19.67 -28.22
N PRO A 793 -41.03 20.41 -28.66
CA PRO A 793 -42.03 20.98 -27.77
C PRO A 793 -42.91 19.94 -27.08
N LYS A 794 -43.04 18.72 -27.65
CA LYS A 794 -43.76 17.58 -27.07
C LYS A 794 -42.86 16.64 -26.27
N GLY A 795 -41.57 16.92 -26.23
CA GLY A 795 -40.56 16.01 -25.67
C GLY A 795 -40.47 16.07 -24.14
N LEU A 796 -39.80 15.07 -23.56
CA LEU A 796 -39.58 14.99 -22.11
C LEU A 796 -38.89 16.23 -21.53
N LEU A 797 -38.08 16.94 -22.32
CA LEU A 797 -37.33 18.11 -21.88
C LEU A 797 -38.03 19.45 -22.14
N GLN A 798 -39.32 19.47 -22.49
CA GLN A 798 -40.06 20.69 -22.87
C GLN A 798 -39.94 21.85 -21.85
N GLY A 799 -39.94 21.55 -20.55
CA GLY A 799 -39.88 22.55 -19.47
C GLY A 799 -38.47 22.94 -19.03
N LYS A 800 -37.42 22.53 -19.77
CA LYS A 800 -36.01 22.73 -19.43
C LYS A 800 -35.32 23.60 -20.48
N THR A 801 -34.25 24.27 -20.08
CA THR A 801 -33.41 25.02 -21.04
C THR A 801 -32.61 24.04 -21.86
N ARG A 802 -32.69 24.11 -23.19
CA ARG A 802 -31.99 23.21 -24.11
C ARG A 802 -31.15 24.03 -25.07
N ILE A 803 -29.84 23.77 -25.10
CA ILE A 803 -28.89 24.41 -26.02
C ILE A 803 -28.24 23.30 -26.83
N LEU A 804 -28.53 23.27 -28.13
CA LEU A 804 -28.07 22.22 -29.05
C LEU A 804 -27.13 22.83 -30.09
N ALA A 805 -25.85 22.46 -30.04
CA ALA A 805 -24.95 22.66 -31.16
C ALA A 805 -25.12 21.49 -32.13
N THR A 806 -25.50 21.76 -33.38
CA THR A 806 -25.68 20.69 -34.37
C THR A 806 -25.50 21.20 -35.78
N ASN A 807 -25.21 20.30 -36.72
CA ASN A 807 -25.30 20.57 -38.15
C ASN A 807 -26.58 19.96 -38.77
N SER A 808 -27.40 19.26 -37.97
CA SER A 808 -28.64 18.61 -38.43
C SER A 808 -29.74 19.65 -38.66
N ILE A 809 -30.27 19.72 -39.87
CA ILE A 809 -31.33 20.67 -40.26
C ILE A 809 -32.71 20.35 -39.64
N PRO A 810 -33.16 19.07 -39.56
CA PRO A 810 -34.53 18.75 -39.12
C PRO A 810 -34.94 19.35 -37.76
N VAL A 811 -34.01 19.49 -36.81
CA VAL A 811 -34.31 20.05 -35.48
C VAL A 811 -34.46 21.57 -35.47
N LEU A 812 -33.97 22.27 -36.51
CA LEU A 812 -34.04 23.74 -36.61
C LEU A 812 -35.48 24.24 -36.73
N MET A 813 -36.39 23.43 -37.31
CA MET A 813 -37.80 23.79 -37.46
C MET A 813 -38.54 23.83 -36.11
N GLU A 814 -38.07 23.06 -35.12
CA GLU A 814 -38.65 22.97 -33.78
C GLU A 814 -37.94 23.90 -32.77
N ALA A 815 -36.89 24.60 -33.20
CA ALA A 815 -36.09 25.48 -32.36
C ALA A 815 -36.76 26.84 -32.13
N HIS A 816 -36.71 27.34 -30.90
CA HIS A 816 -37.23 28.66 -30.57
C HIS A 816 -36.29 29.76 -31.08
N TYR A 817 -34.98 29.56 -30.92
CA TYR A 817 -33.96 30.47 -31.41
C TYR A 817 -32.84 29.71 -32.10
N ILE A 818 -32.32 30.29 -33.18
CA ILE A 818 -31.18 29.79 -33.92
C ILE A 818 -30.11 30.88 -33.92
N CYS A 819 -28.87 30.50 -33.59
CA CYS A 819 -27.71 31.37 -33.57
C CYS A 819 -26.64 30.85 -34.55
N LEU A 820 -26.13 31.70 -35.44
CA LEU A 820 -25.01 31.37 -36.32
C LEU A 820 -23.68 31.85 -35.73
N LEU A 821 -22.77 30.90 -35.51
CA LEU A 821 -21.41 31.13 -35.08
C LEU A 821 -20.46 31.06 -36.29
N ARG A 822 -19.70 32.14 -36.53
CA ARG A 822 -18.68 32.22 -37.58
C ARG A 822 -17.46 32.99 -37.07
N ASP A 823 -16.26 32.47 -37.35
CA ASP A 823 -14.98 33.05 -36.93
C ASP A 823 -14.93 33.41 -35.43
N GLY A 824 -15.58 32.59 -34.59
CA GLY A 824 -15.65 32.79 -33.14
C GLY A 824 -16.55 33.95 -32.68
N ARG A 825 -17.45 34.45 -33.54
CA ARG A 825 -18.43 35.51 -33.22
C ARG A 825 -19.85 35.07 -33.59
N ILE A 826 -20.84 35.58 -32.87
CA ILE A 826 -22.25 35.39 -33.23
C ILE A 826 -22.62 36.45 -34.28
N ILE A 827 -23.05 36.00 -35.46
CA ILE A 827 -23.37 36.90 -36.59
C ILE A 827 -24.88 37.15 -36.70
N GLU A 828 -25.67 36.08 -36.66
CA GLU A 828 -27.13 36.12 -36.81
C GLU A 828 -27.80 35.38 -35.63
N ARG A 829 -28.91 35.93 -35.15
CA ARG A 829 -29.78 35.32 -34.13
C ARG A 829 -31.24 35.64 -34.44
N GLY A 830 -32.10 34.63 -34.46
CA GLY A 830 -33.54 34.82 -34.70
C GLY A 830 -34.33 33.53 -34.62
N THR A 831 -35.64 33.62 -34.83
CA THR A 831 -36.50 32.43 -35.06
C THR A 831 -36.29 31.89 -36.48
N TYR A 832 -36.69 30.64 -36.73
CA TYR A 832 -36.57 30.04 -38.06
C TYR A 832 -37.24 30.90 -39.16
N GLU A 833 -38.46 31.37 -38.91
CA GLU A 833 -39.21 32.22 -39.86
C GLU A 833 -38.52 33.56 -40.13
N GLN A 834 -38.00 34.22 -39.07
CA GLN A 834 -37.29 35.49 -39.19
C GLN A 834 -36.01 35.34 -40.03
N LEU A 835 -35.23 34.27 -39.79
CA LEU A 835 -33.97 34.04 -40.48
C LEU A 835 -34.19 33.64 -41.95
N MET A 836 -35.23 32.87 -42.25
CA MET A 836 -35.62 32.57 -43.63
C MET A 836 -36.12 33.80 -44.39
N ALA A 837 -36.84 34.71 -43.72
CA ALA A 837 -37.30 35.97 -44.29
C ALA A 837 -36.15 36.95 -44.56
N MET A 838 -35.14 37.00 -43.68
CA MET A 838 -33.94 37.83 -43.85
C MET A 838 -33.10 37.45 -45.06
N LYS A 839 -33.27 36.23 -45.62
CA LYS A 839 -32.43 35.67 -46.70
C LYS A 839 -30.92 35.81 -46.43
N GLY A 840 -30.57 35.74 -45.15
CA GLY A 840 -29.21 35.86 -44.64
C GLY A 840 -28.37 34.61 -44.91
N GLU A 841 -27.24 34.51 -44.23
CA GLU A 841 -26.31 33.41 -44.42
C GLU A 841 -26.91 32.08 -43.96
N ILE A 842 -27.71 32.07 -42.88
CA ILE A 842 -28.42 30.88 -42.40
C ILE A 842 -29.38 30.33 -43.47
N ALA A 843 -30.15 31.21 -44.13
CA ALA A 843 -31.10 30.79 -45.16
C ALA A 843 -30.39 30.20 -46.39
N ASN A 844 -29.20 30.71 -46.73
CA ASN A 844 -28.37 30.15 -47.78
C ASN A 844 -27.74 28.82 -47.37
N LEU A 845 -27.30 28.68 -46.12
CA LEU A 845 -26.73 27.45 -45.55
C LEU A 845 -27.76 26.31 -45.55
N ILE A 846 -29.00 26.62 -45.14
CA ILE A 846 -30.12 25.66 -45.15
C ILE A 846 -30.45 25.25 -46.60
N LYS A 847 -30.50 26.19 -47.54
CA LYS A 847 -30.76 25.89 -48.97
C LYS A 847 -29.65 25.06 -49.60
N SER A 848 -28.39 25.38 -49.33
CA SER A 848 -27.24 24.63 -49.87
C SER A 848 -27.16 23.22 -49.29
N MET A 849 -27.46 23.04 -48.01
CA MET A 849 -27.47 21.72 -47.39
C MET A 849 -28.69 20.90 -47.81
N ALA A 850 -29.84 21.52 -48.02
CA ALA A 850 -31.02 20.85 -48.59
C ALA A 850 -30.82 20.40 -50.05
N SER A 851 -29.98 21.10 -50.83
CA SER A 851 -29.63 20.67 -52.19
C SER A 851 -28.61 19.53 -52.24
N ASP A 852 -27.72 19.40 -51.24
CA ASP A 852 -26.74 18.30 -51.14
C ASP A 852 -27.42 16.98 -50.73
N GLU A 853 -28.38 17.01 -49.81
CA GLU A 853 -29.13 15.79 -49.43
C GLU A 853 -29.97 15.24 -50.60
N GLY A 854 -30.56 16.10 -51.43
CA GLY A 854 -31.36 15.70 -52.59
C GLY A 854 -30.57 15.09 -53.76
N GLN A 855 -29.24 15.29 -53.85
CA GLN A 855 -28.42 14.66 -54.89
C GLN A 855 -28.08 13.21 -54.57
N SER A 856 -27.97 12.85 -53.29
CA SER A 856 -27.63 11.49 -52.85
C SER A 856 -28.72 10.44 -53.14
N GLU A 857 -30.00 10.83 -53.13
CA GLU A 857 -31.12 9.93 -53.53
C GLU A 857 -31.28 9.79 -55.05
N SER A 858 -30.71 10.71 -55.84
CA SER A 858 -30.88 10.73 -57.31
C SER A 858 -29.82 9.93 -58.08
N GLU A 859 -28.68 9.59 -57.47
CA GLU A 859 -27.63 8.80 -58.13
C GLU A 859 -27.81 7.27 -58.03
N GLU A 860 -28.62 6.76 -57.08
CA GLU A 860 -28.93 5.31 -57.00
C GLU A 860 -30.03 4.87 -57.97
N ALA A 861 -30.80 5.79 -58.54
CA ALA A 861 -31.91 5.48 -59.45
C ALA A 861 -31.54 5.44 -60.95
N SER A 862 -30.31 5.78 -61.34
CA SER A 862 -29.97 6.01 -62.77
C SER A 862 -28.83 5.13 -63.35
N LYS A 863 -28.49 4.00 -62.72
CA LYS A 863 -27.58 3.01 -63.32
C LYS A 863 -28.12 1.59 -63.20
N GLY A 864 -29.06 1.24 -64.08
CA GLY A 864 -29.61 -0.12 -64.08
C GLY A 864 -30.50 -0.45 -65.28
N SER A 865 -30.04 -0.21 -66.52
CA SER A 865 -30.67 -0.87 -67.68
C SER A 865 -29.73 -0.93 -68.87
N GLN A 866 -29.23 -2.13 -69.19
CA GLN A 866 -29.32 -2.78 -70.52
C GLN A 866 -28.37 -3.99 -70.58
N SER A 867 -28.93 -5.21 -70.47
CA SER A 867 -28.88 -6.31 -71.46
C SER A 867 -29.02 -7.70 -70.82
N SER A 868 -30.17 -8.33 -71.09
CA SER A 868 -30.47 -9.78 -71.04
C SER A 868 -29.79 -10.52 -72.22
N PRO A 869 -29.88 -11.86 -72.47
CA PRO A 869 -30.88 -12.89 -72.05
C PRO A 869 -30.25 -14.21 -71.53
N GLY A 870 -30.92 -15.24 -71.01
CA GLY A 870 -32.33 -15.65 -70.87
C GLY A 870 -32.35 -17.20 -70.83
N SER A 871 -33.22 -17.80 -69.99
CA SER A 871 -33.91 -19.10 -70.21
C SER A 871 -34.58 -19.61 -68.92
N GLU A 872 -35.88 -19.36 -68.86
CA GLU A 872 -37.01 -20.23 -68.46
C GLU A 872 -36.79 -21.45 -67.53
N SER A 873 -37.55 -21.50 -66.43
CA SER A 873 -38.74 -22.37 -66.37
C SER A 873 -39.68 -21.93 -65.24
N GLU A 874 -40.97 -21.92 -65.54
CA GLU A 874 -42.08 -21.67 -64.61
C GLU A 874 -42.27 -22.85 -63.64
N THR A 875 -42.76 -22.56 -62.44
CA THR A 875 -43.86 -23.34 -61.85
C THR A 875 -44.64 -22.49 -60.85
N VAL A 876 -45.92 -22.39 -61.15
CA VAL A 876 -47.02 -21.80 -60.38
C VAL A 876 -47.38 -22.70 -59.20
N TYR A 877 -47.74 -22.11 -58.06
CA TYR A 877 -48.95 -22.46 -57.29
C TYR A 877 -49.45 -21.21 -56.57
N GLY A 878 -50.75 -20.94 -56.71
CA GLY A 878 -51.49 -19.92 -55.98
C GLY A 878 -52.53 -20.52 -55.03
N GLU A 879 -53.17 -19.59 -54.33
CA GLU A 879 -54.47 -19.60 -53.64
C GLU A 879 -54.66 -20.36 -52.31
N ASP A 880 -55.03 -19.53 -51.31
CA ASP A 880 -56.06 -19.66 -50.27
C ASP A 880 -56.13 -20.91 -49.37
N ASP A 881 -56.01 -20.66 -48.05
CA ASP A 881 -56.97 -21.21 -47.08
C ASP A 881 -57.25 -20.17 -45.96
N PRO A 882 -58.51 -20.00 -45.52
CA PRO A 882 -58.96 -18.94 -44.63
C PRO A 882 -59.16 -19.50 -43.21
N ASP A 883 -58.16 -19.37 -42.35
CA ASP A 883 -58.35 -19.58 -40.92
C ASP A 883 -57.29 -18.77 -40.18
N ASP A 884 -57.62 -17.51 -39.89
CA ASP A 884 -57.09 -16.74 -38.73
C ASP A 884 -57.96 -15.48 -38.52
N ALA A 885 -59.27 -15.64 -38.74
CA ALA A 885 -60.28 -14.65 -38.38
C ALA A 885 -60.75 -14.79 -36.91
N GLU A 886 -60.20 -15.73 -36.15
CA GLU A 886 -60.58 -15.97 -34.75
C GLU A 886 -59.63 -15.35 -33.72
N GLU A 887 -58.44 -14.87 -34.08
CA GLU A 887 -57.50 -14.28 -33.10
C GLU A 887 -57.64 -12.75 -32.94
N ARG A 888 -58.57 -12.11 -33.67
CA ARG A 888 -58.87 -10.67 -33.55
C ARG A 888 -60.15 -10.34 -32.79
N ALA A 889 -60.78 -11.32 -32.13
CA ALA A 889 -62.05 -11.13 -31.43
C ALA A 889 -62.00 -11.18 -29.89
N GLU A 890 -60.84 -11.47 -29.26
CA GLU A 890 -60.77 -11.65 -27.78
C GLU A 890 -60.00 -10.56 -27.01
N ALA A 891 -59.94 -9.33 -27.51
CA ALA A 891 -59.32 -8.20 -26.78
C ALA A 891 -60.29 -7.05 -26.46
N GLN A 892 -61.60 -7.31 -26.38
CA GLN A 892 -62.59 -6.25 -26.14
C GLN A 892 -63.69 -6.54 -25.13
N GLU A 893 -63.43 -7.37 -24.10
CA GLU A 893 -64.30 -7.42 -22.91
C GLU A 893 -63.50 -7.42 -21.61
N GLY A 894 -63.72 -6.40 -20.78
CA GLY A 894 -63.10 -6.29 -19.46
C GLY A 894 -63.24 -4.94 -18.76
N LEU A 895 -64.26 -4.14 -19.08
CA LEU A 895 -64.62 -2.94 -18.30
C LEU A 895 -65.49 -3.35 -17.10
N THR A 896 -64.87 -3.50 -15.93
CA THR A 896 -65.60 -3.62 -14.67
C THR A 896 -65.98 -2.25 -14.12
N GLN A 897 -67.27 -2.13 -13.78
CA GLN A 897 -67.97 -0.93 -13.34
C GLN A 897 -67.48 -0.43 -11.98
N LEU A 898 -67.25 0.89 -11.86
CA LEU A 898 -67.03 1.56 -10.58
C LEU A 898 -68.36 2.08 -10.01
N ALA A 899 -68.66 1.72 -8.77
CA ALA A 899 -69.81 2.21 -7.99
C ALA A 899 -69.64 3.69 -7.58
N PRO A 900 -70.74 4.47 -7.41
CA PRO A 900 -70.63 5.89 -7.13
C PRO A 900 -70.55 6.16 -5.62
N ILE A 901 -69.56 6.96 -5.19
CA ILE A 901 -69.55 7.57 -3.86
C ILE A 901 -69.73 9.08 -3.98
N LYS A 902 -70.87 9.50 -3.43
CA LYS A 902 -71.46 10.82 -3.13
C LYS A 902 -70.55 12.06 -3.15
N ALA A 903 -71.10 13.11 -3.76
CA ALA A 903 -70.71 14.50 -3.60
C ALA A 903 -70.99 15.01 -2.17
N HIS A 904 -70.05 15.72 -1.57
CA HIS A 904 -70.23 16.97 -0.80
C HIS A 904 -68.87 17.49 -0.31
N GLY A 905 -68.60 18.80 -0.49
CA GLY A 905 -67.55 19.51 0.24
C GLY A 905 -66.62 20.37 -0.62
N ARG A 906 -66.74 21.70 -0.48
CA ARG A 906 -65.87 22.74 -1.07
C ARG A 906 -64.38 22.40 -0.89
N GLY A 907 -63.66 22.24 -2.00
CA GLY A 907 -62.19 22.24 -2.05
C GLY A 907 -61.67 23.46 -2.82
N PRO A 908 -60.48 24.00 -2.48
CA PRO A 908 -59.99 25.27 -3.00
C PRO A 908 -59.61 25.16 -4.48
N VAL A 909 -59.66 26.32 -5.13
CA VAL A 909 -59.31 26.60 -6.53
C VAL A 909 -58.06 25.83 -6.97
N ARG A 910 -58.18 25.02 -8.04
CA ARG A 910 -57.04 24.45 -8.76
C ARG A 910 -56.20 25.59 -9.36
N GLN A 911 -55.06 25.89 -8.73
CA GLN A 911 -53.94 26.51 -9.44
C GLN A 911 -53.34 25.45 -10.37
N GLY A 912 -53.27 25.76 -11.67
CA GLY A 912 -52.57 24.95 -12.65
C GLY A 912 -51.09 24.89 -12.29
N SER A 913 -50.59 23.74 -11.86
CA SER A 913 -49.18 23.53 -11.59
C SER A 913 -48.47 23.24 -12.92
N GLU A 914 -47.77 24.23 -13.48
CA GLU A 914 -46.69 24.02 -14.43
C GLU A 914 -45.52 23.31 -13.74
N MET A 915 -45.67 22.00 -13.48
CA MET A 915 -44.68 21.25 -12.72
C MET A 915 -43.58 20.78 -13.67
N THR A 916 -42.55 21.63 -13.85
CA THR A 916 -41.30 21.25 -14.52
C THR A 916 -40.68 20.01 -13.85
N LEU A 917 -40.00 19.14 -14.62
CA LEU A 917 -39.42 17.90 -14.10
C LEU A 917 -38.51 18.17 -12.88
N ARG A 918 -38.86 17.55 -11.74
CA ARG A 918 -38.06 17.65 -10.50
C ARG A 918 -36.74 16.89 -10.66
N ARG A 919 -35.65 17.54 -10.25
CA ARG A 919 -34.28 16.99 -10.27
C ARG A 919 -34.20 15.60 -9.63
N ALA A 920 -33.40 14.71 -10.23
CA ALA A 920 -33.09 13.41 -9.64
C ALA A 920 -32.24 13.57 -8.37
N SER A 921 -32.63 12.92 -7.27
CA SER A 921 -31.82 12.87 -6.06
C SER A 921 -30.60 11.99 -6.29
N THR A 922 -29.42 12.43 -5.84
CA THR A 922 -28.22 11.60 -5.82
C THR A 922 -28.40 10.44 -4.85
N ALA A 923 -27.97 9.24 -5.23
CA ALA A 923 -27.97 8.12 -4.30
C ALA A 923 -27.02 8.43 -3.13
N SER A 924 -27.43 8.12 -1.90
CA SER A 924 -26.55 8.23 -0.73
C SER A 924 -25.44 7.18 -0.86
N PHE A 925 -24.19 7.61 -0.77
CA PHE A 925 -23.03 6.71 -0.72
C PHE A 925 -23.18 5.74 0.46
N ARG A 926 -23.47 4.47 0.18
CA ARG A 926 -23.61 3.42 1.21
C ARG A 926 -22.23 2.92 1.62
N GLY A 927 -21.41 3.75 2.27
CA GLY A 927 -20.13 3.33 2.88
C GLY A 927 -19.15 2.59 1.95
N PRO A 928 -18.04 2.04 2.50
CA PRO A 928 -17.03 1.32 1.72
C PRO A 928 -17.49 -0.05 1.21
N ARG A 929 -18.59 -0.59 1.78
CA ARG A 929 -19.08 -1.96 1.57
C ARG A 929 -20.59 -2.05 1.45
N GLY A 930 -21.28 -0.96 1.12
CA GLY A 930 -22.67 -1.10 0.69
C GLY A 930 -22.64 -2.10 -0.44
N LYS A 931 -23.18 -3.32 -0.18
CA LYS A 931 -23.16 -4.46 -1.11
C LYS A 931 -23.20 -3.85 -2.50
N ILE A 932 -22.10 -3.97 -3.24
CA ILE A 932 -22.14 -3.73 -4.67
C ILE A 932 -23.11 -4.82 -5.10
N THR A 933 -24.39 -4.47 -5.17
CA THR A 933 -25.49 -5.41 -5.38
C THR A 933 -25.28 -6.18 -6.69
N ASP A 934 -24.41 -5.66 -7.55
CA ASP A 934 -23.98 -6.28 -8.80
C ASP A 934 -23.05 -7.50 -8.61
N GLU A 935 -22.35 -7.66 -7.48
CA GLU A 935 -21.41 -8.80 -7.31
C GLU A 935 -22.12 -10.13 -6.99
N GLU A 936 -23.23 -10.11 -6.25
CA GLU A 936 -24.06 -11.32 -6.04
C GLU A 936 -24.99 -11.60 -7.24
N GLU A 937 -25.43 -10.57 -7.98
CA GLU A 937 -26.27 -10.71 -9.19
C GLU A 937 -25.49 -11.17 -10.45
N GLY A 938 -24.16 -11.19 -10.40
CA GLY A 938 -23.30 -11.58 -11.52
C GLY A 938 -23.18 -13.09 -11.79
N LYS A 939 -23.71 -13.96 -10.91
CA LYS A 939 -23.70 -15.42 -11.11
C LYS A 939 -24.70 -15.83 -12.19
N GLY A 940 -24.28 -15.77 -13.46
CA GLY A 940 -25.04 -16.30 -14.61
C GLY A 940 -25.15 -15.38 -15.84
N LYS A 941 -24.57 -14.18 -15.82
CA LYS A 941 -24.62 -13.23 -16.95
C LYS A 941 -23.72 -13.69 -18.11
N LYS A 942 -24.20 -13.60 -19.35
CA LYS A 942 -23.42 -13.99 -20.56
C LYS A 942 -22.39 -12.93 -20.95
N SER A 943 -22.64 -11.67 -20.62
CA SER A 943 -21.79 -10.51 -20.94
C SER A 943 -20.77 -10.18 -19.86
N GLY A 944 -20.92 -10.73 -18.66
CA GLY A 944 -19.98 -10.51 -17.57
C GLY A 944 -18.58 -10.94 -17.99
N GLN A 945 -17.58 -10.06 -17.82
CA GLN A 945 -16.20 -10.49 -17.97
C GLN A 945 -15.97 -11.69 -17.04
N SER A 946 -15.61 -12.85 -17.60
CA SER A 946 -15.23 -13.99 -16.79
C SER A 946 -14.07 -13.56 -15.93
N LYS A 947 -14.31 -13.33 -14.63
CA LYS A 947 -13.23 -13.07 -13.66
C LYS A 947 -12.20 -14.18 -13.87
N GLU A 948 -10.93 -13.80 -14.07
CA GLU A 948 -9.86 -14.78 -14.21
C GLU A 948 -9.96 -15.76 -13.04
N PHE A 949 -10.30 -17.02 -13.35
CA PHE A 949 -10.41 -18.05 -12.34
C PHE A 949 -9.01 -18.31 -11.81
N THR A 950 -8.69 -17.69 -10.68
CA THR A 950 -7.45 -17.96 -9.98
C THR A 950 -7.61 -19.30 -9.28
N GLU A 951 -6.83 -20.31 -9.68
CA GLU A 951 -6.88 -21.62 -9.07
C GLU A 951 -6.58 -21.50 -7.56
N GLN A 952 -7.51 -22.00 -6.74
CA GLN A 952 -7.42 -21.88 -5.28
C GLN A 952 -6.68 -23.09 -4.70
N GLY A 953 -5.60 -22.84 -3.96
CA GLY A 953 -4.87 -23.89 -3.24
C GLY A 953 -3.37 -23.88 -3.48
N LYS A 954 -2.73 -25.03 -3.23
CA LYS A 954 -1.30 -25.22 -3.50
C LYS A 954 -1.09 -25.48 -4.99
N VAL A 955 0.01 -24.95 -5.54
CA VAL A 955 0.45 -25.30 -6.90
C VAL A 955 0.61 -26.82 -7.00
N LYS A 956 -0.07 -27.43 -7.98
CA LYS A 956 -0.02 -28.88 -8.23
C LYS A 956 1.41 -29.30 -8.56
N ARG A 957 1.84 -30.47 -8.07
CA ARG A 957 3.19 -31.01 -8.35
C ARG A 957 3.44 -31.18 -9.84
N ASP A 958 2.40 -31.48 -10.61
CA ASP A 958 2.46 -31.64 -12.06
C ASP A 958 2.97 -30.38 -12.75
N VAL A 959 2.64 -29.18 -12.24
CA VAL A 959 3.13 -27.91 -12.78
C VAL A 959 4.66 -27.79 -12.65
N TYR A 960 5.22 -28.24 -11.52
CA TYR A 960 6.67 -28.25 -11.35
C TYR A 960 7.36 -29.30 -12.24
N PHE A 961 6.72 -30.46 -12.43
CA PHE A 961 7.26 -31.51 -13.30
C PHE A 961 7.20 -31.12 -14.78
N GLU A 962 6.10 -30.49 -15.19
CA GLU A 962 5.92 -29.97 -16.54
C GLU A 962 6.94 -28.86 -16.82
N TYR A 963 7.14 -27.93 -15.88
CA TYR A 963 8.21 -26.95 -15.99
C TYR A 963 9.60 -27.60 -16.12
N ALA A 964 9.91 -28.61 -15.31
CA ALA A 964 11.19 -29.34 -15.39
C ALA A 964 11.33 -30.14 -16.69
N ARG A 965 10.23 -30.64 -17.24
CA ARG A 965 10.19 -31.38 -18.52
C ARG A 965 10.53 -30.48 -19.70
N GLU A 966 9.92 -29.29 -19.74
CA GLU A 966 10.21 -28.28 -20.76
C GLU A 966 11.62 -27.68 -20.61
N SER A 967 12.21 -27.73 -19.40
CA SER A 967 13.55 -27.19 -19.09
C SER A 967 14.72 -28.11 -19.42
N ASN A 968 14.46 -29.29 -20.02
CA ASN A 968 15.41 -30.38 -20.20
C ASN A 968 15.85 -31.04 -18.88
N LEU A 969 15.35 -32.25 -18.61
CA LEU A 969 15.59 -32.97 -17.35
C LEU A 969 17.08 -33.19 -17.05
N ALA A 970 17.92 -33.37 -18.07
CA ALA A 970 19.36 -33.57 -17.87
C ALA A 970 20.02 -32.30 -17.33
N ALA A 971 19.65 -31.12 -17.85
CA ALA A 971 20.15 -29.85 -17.35
C ALA A 971 19.72 -29.58 -15.91
N VAL A 972 18.47 -29.93 -15.55
CA VAL A 972 17.95 -29.83 -14.18
C VAL A 972 18.72 -30.75 -13.22
N ALA A 973 19.01 -31.99 -13.64
CA ALA A 973 19.79 -32.93 -12.82
C ALA A 973 21.22 -32.43 -12.57
N ILE A 974 21.90 -31.92 -13.61
CA ILE A 974 23.24 -31.33 -13.47
C ILE A 974 23.20 -30.10 -12.57
N TYR A 975 22.19 -29.23 -12.71
CA TYR A 975 21.99 -28.07 -11.84
C TYR A 975 21.90 -28.48 -10.36
N LEU A 976 21.09 -29.49 -10.03
CA LEU A 976 20.93 -30.00 -8.66
C LEU A 976 22.24 -30.57 -8.11
N LEU A 977 22.99 -31.32 -8.93
CA LEU A 977 24.29 -31.88 -8.54
C LEU A 977 25.30 -30.77 -8.23
N MET A 978 25.35 -29.73 -9.06
CA MET A 978 26.26 -28.59 -8.87
C MET A 978 25.90 -27.77 -7.64
N LEU A 979 24.60 -27.61 -7.35
CA LEU A 979 24.12 -26.97 -6.13
C LEU A 979 24.60 -27.71 -4.88
N VAL A 980 24.42 -29.04 -4.83
CA VAL A 980 24.89 -29.86 -3.69
C VAL A 980 26.41 -29.79 -3.57
N GLY A 981 27.14 -29.85 -4.69
CA GLY A 981 28.60 -29.72 -4.72
C GLY A 981 29.09 -28.38 -4.17
N ALA A 982 28.45 -27.27 -4.56
CA ALA A 982 28.80 -25.93 -4.10
C ALA A 982 28.60 -25.77 -2.58
N GLN A 983 27.46 -26.24 -2.06
CA GLN A 983 27.18 -26.21 -0.62
C GLN A 983 28.15 -27.09 0.17
N THR A 984 28.47 -28.26 -0.35
CA THR A 984 29.45 -29.18 0.26
C THR A 984 30.84 -28.53 0.34
N ALA A 985 31.28 -27.83 -0.72
CA ALA A 985 32.55 -27.11 -0.72
C ALA A 985 32.58 -25.96 0.30
N GLN A 986 31.49 -25.21 0.47
CA GLN A 986 31.38 -24.13 1.47
C GLN A 986 31.46 -24.65 2.91
N VAL A 987 30.76 -25.75 3.20
CA VAL A 987 30.85 -26.42 4.51
C VAL A 987 32.26 -26.97 4.73
N GLY A 988 32.84 -27.61 3.71
CA GLY A 988 34.21 -28.11 3.74
C GLY A 988 35.25 -27.03 4.08
N GLY A 989 35.14 -25.85 3.47
CA GLY A 989 36.01 -24.71 3.78
C GLY A 989 35.90 -24.24 5.24
N SER A 990 34.69 -24.23 5.79
CA SER A 990 34.45 -23.84 7.20
C SER A 990 35.01 -24.87 8.18
N VAL A 991 34.85 -26.16 7.89
CA VAL A 991 35.42 -27.26 8.69
C VAL A 991 36.95 -27.24 8.64
N TRP A 992 37.53 -26.98 7.47
CA TRP A 992 38.98 -26.87 7.31
C TRP A 992 39.55 -25.71 8.13
N LEU A 993 38.86 -24.57 8.14
CA LEU A 993 39.25 -23.40 8.93
C LEU A 993 39.19 -23.69 10.44
N LYS A 994 38.19 -24.45 10.90
CA LYS A 994 38.13 -24.96 12.28
C LYS A 994 39.37 -25.77 12.63
N GLN A 995 39.70 -26.77 11.81
CA GLN A 995 40.86 -27.64 12.04
C GLN A 995 42.17 -26.84 12.07
N TRP A 996 42.35 -25.89 11.16
CA TRP A 996 43.52 -25.01 11.15
C TRP A 996 43.66 -24.23 12.47
N SER A 997 42.56 -23.63 12.95
CA SER A 997 42.58 -22.87 14.19
C SER A 997 42.82 -23.72 15.45
N GLU A 998 42.34 -24.98 15.49
CA GLU A 998 42.61 -25.92 16.59
C GLU A 998 44.08 -26.33 16.63
N VAL A 999 44.68 -26.60 15.46
CA VAL A 999 46.11 -26.92 15.33
C VAL A 999 46.96 -25.75 15.80
N ASN A 1000 46.71 -24.52 15.34
CA ASN A 1000 47.47 -23.34 15.76
C ASN A 1000 47.39 -23.12 17.28
N SER A 1001 46.21 -23.37 17.87
CA SER A 1001 45.99 -23.23 19.30
C SER A 1001 46.76 -24.29 20.12
N LYS A 1002 46.92 -25.51 19.59
CA LYS A 1002 47.71 -26.57 20.24
C LYS A 1002 49.22 -26.31 20.19
N TYR A 1003 49.73 -25.73 19.09
CA TYR A 1003 51.16 -25.46 18.90
C TYR A 1003 51.61 -24.08 19.39
N GLY A 1004 50.69 -23.20 19.80
CA GLY A 1004 50.99 -21.83 20.25
C GLY A 1004 51.63 -20.94 19.19
N SER A 1005 51.66 -21.40 17.94
CA SER A 1005 52.28 -20.77 16.76
C SER A 1005 51.50 -21.21 15.52
N ASN A 1006 51.81 -20.65 14.34
CA ASN A 1006 51.11 -20.97 13.09
C ASN A 1006 51.95 -21.92 12.19
N PRO A 1007 51.96 -23.26 12.43
CA PRO A 1007 52.74 -24.19 11.63
C PRO A 1007 52.13 -24.40 10.23
N ASN A 1008 52.97 -24.48 9.19
CA ASN A 1008 52.58 -24.81 7.81
C ASN A 1008 51.46 -23.93 7.21
N VAL A 1009 51.54 -22.62 7.42
CA VAL A 1009 50.57 -21.59 7.00
C VAL A 1009 50.14 -21.74 5.53
N GLY A 1010 51.11 -21.93 4.62
CA GLY A 1010 50.83 -22.03 3.18
C GLY A 1010 49.92 -23.21 2.81
N LYS A 1011 50.04 -24.35 3.50
CA LYS A 1011 49.18 -25.52 3.28
C LYS A 1011 47.73 -25.22 3.68
N TYR A 1012 47.53 -24.65 4.87
CA TYR A 1012 46.18 -24.41 5.38
C TYR A 1012 45.45 -23.30 4.63
N ILE A 1013 46.13 -22.19 4.31
CA ILE A 1013 45.56 -21.10 3.50
C ILE A 1013 45.28 -21.58 2.07
N GLY A 1014 46.20 -22.33 1.45
CA GLY A 1014 46.02 -22.82 0.08
C GLY A 1014 44.81 -23.74 -0.07
N ILE A 1015 44.60 -24.67 0.87
CA ILE A 1015 43.43 -25.57 0.85
C ILE A 1015 42.13 -24.81 1.16
N TYR A 1016 42.14 -23.86 2.11
CA TYR A 1016 40.99 -23.00 2.37
C TYR A 1016 40.58 -22.19 1.13
N PHE A 1017 41.57 -21.61 0.44
CA PHE A 1017 41.37 -20.87 -0.80
C PHE A 1017 40.81 -21.76 -1.93
N ALA A 1018 41.30 -23.00 -2.05
CA ALA A 1018 40.81 -23.97 -3.02
C ALA A 1018 39.33 -24.33 -2.78
N PHE A 1019 38.91 -24.53 -1.54
CA PHE A 1019 37.49 -24.75 -1.21
C PHE A 1019 36.62 -23.53 -1.55
N GLY A 1020 37.09 -22.31 -1.25
CA GLY A 1020 36.39 -21.07 -1.54
C GLY A 1020 36.19 -20.83 -3.04
N ILE A 1021 37.26 -20.89 -3.83
CA ILE A 1021 37.18 -20.72 -5.29
C ILE A 1021 36.44 -21.89 -5.95
N GLY A 1022 36.68 -23.13 -5.52
CA GLY A 1022 35.99 -24.30 -6.03
C GLY A 1022 34.47 -24.20 -5.82
N GLY A 1023 34.05 -23.81 -4.60
CA GLY A 1023 32.64 -23.56 -4.30
C GLY A 1023 32.05 -22.43 -5.14
N ALA A 1024 32.76 -21.31 -5.29
CA ALA A 1024 32.30 -20.19 -6.12
C ALA A 1024 32.22 -20.55 -7.61
N ALA A 1025 33.15 -21.34 -8.14
CA ALA A 1025 33.12 -21.83 -9.52
C ALA A 1025 31.93 -22.76 -9.77
N LEU A 1026 31.60 -23.64 -8.82
CA LEU A 1026 30.40 -24.49 -8.89
C LEU A 1026 29.12 -23.64 -8.89
N VAL A 1027 29.06 -22.56 -8.09
CA VAL A 1027 27.94 -21.61 -8.13
C VAL A 1027 27.81 -20.95 -9.50
N VAL A 1028 28.92 -20.55 -10.14
CA VAL A 1028 28.88 -19.98 -11.50
C VAL A 1028 28.33 -20.98 -12.50
N LEU A 1029 28.84 -22.21 -12.46
CA LEU A 1029 28.45 -23.25 -13.39
C LEU A 1029 26.96 -23.60 -13.23
N GLN A 1030 26.49 -23.73 -11.98
CA GLN A 1030 25.08 -23.86 -11.66
C GLN A 1030 24.25 -22.69 -12.22
N THR A 1031 24.71 -21.45 -12.04
CA THR A 1031 23.99 -20.24 -12.50
C THR A 1031 23.90 -20.19 -14.02
N LEU A 1032 24.99 -20.54 -14.72
CA LEU A 1032 25.02 -20.61 -16.19
C LEU A 1032 24.09 -21.70 -16.71
N ILE A 1033 24.06 -22.88 -16.07
CA ILE A 1033 23.16 -23.97 -16.46
C ILE A 1033 21.70 -23.53 -16.34
N LEU A 1034 21.35 -22.88 -15.23
CA LEU A 1034 20.00 -22.38 -14.99
C LEU A 1034 19.58 -21.36 -16.05
N TRP A 1035 20.43 -20.39 -16.37
CA TRP A 1035 20.07 -19.31 -17.28
C TRP A 1035 20.15 -19.70 -18.75
N ILE A 1036 21.11 -20.52 -19.16
CA ILE A 1036 21.35 -20.85 -20.57
C ILE A 1036 20.53 -22.05 -21.01
N PHE A 1037 20.51 -23.11 -20.22
CA PHE A 1037 19.86 -24.37 -20.60
C PHE A 1037 18.44 -24.43 -20.04
N CYS A 1038 18.26 -24.24 -18.72
CA CYS A 1038 16.93 -24.40 -18.13
C CYS A 1038 15.96 -23.25 -18.47
N SER A 1039 16.38 -21.98 -18.40
CA SER A 1039 15.45 -20.86 -18.58
C SER A 1039 15.13 -20.54 -20.03
N ILE A 1040 16.06 -20.82 -20.95
CA ILE A 1040 15.96 -20.36 -22.33
C ILE A 1040 15.41 -21.44 -23.25
N GLU A 1041 15.68 -22.74 -22.99
CA GLU A 1041 15.03 -23.84 -23.73
C GLU A 1041 13.52 -23.90 -23.45
N VAL A 1042 13.06 -23.62 -22.22
CA VAL A 1042 11.61 -23.46 -21.90
C VAL A 1042 10.98 -22.28 -22.64
N SER A 1043 11.79 -21.26 -22.94
CA SER A 1043 11.31 -19.97 -23.45
C SER A 1043 11.40 -19.84 -24.97
N SER A 1044 12.07 -20.79 -25.65
CA SER A 1044 12.27 -20.90 -27.10
C SER A 1044 11.31 -21.92 -27.69
#